data_AF-A0A7L4LEG9-F1
#
_entry.id   AF-A0A7L4LEG9-F1
#
_cell.length_a   1.000
_cell.length_b   1.000
_cell.length_c   1.000
_cell.angle_alpha   90.00
_cell.angle_beta   90.00
_cell.angle_gamma   90.00
#
_symmetry.space_group_name_H-M   'P 1'
#
loop_
_entity.id
_entity.type
_entity.pdbx_description
1 polymer ?
#
loop_
_entity_poly.entity_id
_entity_poly.type
_entity_poly.pdbx_seq_one_letter_code
_entity_poly.pdbx_strand_id
1 'polypeptide(L)'
;EDSKAEPSHCKEPVEQLRAELAELRTLVVDQARWEGVPAQIAVVSDRLRSVLGDSSEENEAAPLNSPVQVAVPAPRLAPCHQSVVDLLLTSFCQTLLAASSFNPPDRQGPCLSLVVKMMCGHRNLLPALLGRLCQLIYHQGPSLSAAHILGLAAFVIHLSECRALIPGVEANFGVSQPVPGKALSVSEYWSSLLLCRTEESFAFCLRFCTAAAAYLMCRFSSCSHEDFCALTPPGLIKKLQYLVPRLSLEARGVLCEEAKTALSWSSLSSPSLNCRRASLCLWKQARFQELLKEKAFQLSFREWLLMELEVCPEKDILSASERQDFHYWAIYQRYLPAPSAAGGCDGDLEKACGVIINALLDSSQRLDLGGCGQSKMSVSPEILCRLQELVLELRCRPKLLPGCSAAQRHFLFEILQGRLTASQHGSALGEQLWRQQELLLHRRILVGLPASTLITTCWKGNKTVLDCDNFFCFVNSELKNVCSRGYALSYDITAHFFRGLLNASLDCEDAAEGVNEALTTCQTKCPVVLLSAALWWPRLEPVLCSQWKRLFGAPLAEELDRLRGWHGSSTRFLCSGAVFPLSDPPWLSAAFLHGAILRQPRAKSPLQVHLTGSLFSSQLLVALLFFSLLDLISARIAPKEGVDFQTSLEWSLEILQCLEERGTSWPLLFHSAERDPGKCRVLRSAASDRHTRLLPVAFYSLTPCFHRELLQRELTFLSVALQLYIQLLQLFVEGKVLPQSDQDPTEHDPLELISGARRFLLGAIPHCPAQSFGNI
;
A
#
# COMPACT_ATOMS: atom_id res chain seq x y z
N GLU A 1 33.59 36.51 -71.77
CA GLU A 1 33.08 37.29 -70.63
C GLU A 1 32.00 36.47 -69.98
N ASP A 2 32.37 35.65 -68.99
CA ASP A 2 31.47 34.83 -68.20
C ASP A 2 31.11 35.58 -66.93
N SER A 3 29.84 35.98 -66.80
CA SER A 3 29.28 36.56 -65.58
C SER A 3 29.03 35.45 -64.56
N LYS A 4 29.87 35.41 -63.51
CA LYS A 4 29.66 34.63 -62.29
C LYS A 4 28.26 34.89 -61.71
N ALA A 5 27.41 33.86 -61.71
CA ALA A 5 26.29 33.77 -60.80
C ALA A 5 26.82 33.48 -59.39
N GLU A 6 26.45 34.32 -58.42
CA GLU A 6 26.68 34.08 -57.00
C GLU A 6 25.94 32.80 -56.55
N PRO A 7 26.54 31.94 -55.73
CA PRO A 7 25.84 30.79 -55.19
C PRO A 7 24.85 31.27 -54.12
N SER A 8 23.55 31.10 -54.38
CA SER A 8 22.52 31.27 -53.37
C SER A 8 22.80 30.34 -52.19
N HIS A 9 23.20 30.90 -51.05
CA HIS A 9 23.43 30.17 -49.80
C HIS A 9 22.21 29.29 -49.47
N CYS A 10 22.36 27.97 -49.59
CA CYS A 10 21.38 27.02 -49.06
C CYS A 10 21.35 27.15 -47.53
N LYS A 11 20.31 27.79 -46.99
CA LYS A 11 20.08 27.85 -45.53
C LYS A 11 19.97 26.43 -44.96
N GLU A 12 20.50 26.20 -43.76
CA GLU A 12 20.31 24.93 -43.03
C GLU A 12 18.82 24.55 -42.96
N PRO A 13 18.46 23.27 -43.05
CA PRO A 13 17.06 22.82 -43.18
C PRO A 13 16.17 23.22 -41.99
N VAL A 14 16.75 23.39 -40.80
CA VAL A 14 16.05 23.90 -39.60
C VAL A 14 15.73 25.40 -39.71
N GLU A 15 16.64 26.20 -40.29
CA GLU A 15 16.41 27.63 -40.52
C GLU A 15 15.38 27.88 -41.62
N GLN A 16 15.29 26.99 -42.61
CA GLN A 16 14.19 27.02 -43.58
C GLN A 16 12.85 26.73 -42.90
N LEU A 17 12.75 25.67 -42.09
CA LEU A 17 11.55 25.37 -41.30
C LEU A 17 11.13 26.55 -40.41
N ARG A 18 12.09 27.23 -39.78
CA ARG A 18 11.84 28.42 -38.96
C ARG A 18 11.22 29.57 -39.77
N ALA A 19 11.68 29.79 -40.99
CA ALA A 19 11.13 30.81 -41.88
C ALA A 19 9.68 30.50 -42.26
N GLU A 20 9.38 29.26 -42.65
CA GLU A 20 8.04 28.83 -43.04
C GLU A 20 7.04 28.91 -41.86
N LEU A 21 7.50 28.61 -40.64
CA LEU A 21 6.72 28.77 -39.42
C LEU A 21 6.46 30.25 -39.09
N ALA A 22 7.41 31.14 -39.37
CA ALA A 22 7.22 32.57 -39.19
C ALA A 22 6.22 33.15 -40.21
N GLU A 23 6.24 32.67 -41.46
CA GLU A 23 5.27 33.02 -42.48
C GLU A 23 3.85 32.55 -42.10
N LEU A 24 3.71 31.29 -41.66
CA LEU A 24 2.45 30.75 -41.15
C LEU A 24 1.83 31.64 -40.06
N ARG A 25 2.65 32.15 -39.13
CA ARG A 25 2.17 33.06 -38.09
C ARG A 25 1.56 34.34 -38.65
N THR A 26 2.11 34.90 -39.73
CA THR A 26 1.56 36.12 -40.33
C THR A 26 0.20 35.87 -41.00
N LEU A 27 0.02 34.70 -41.61
CA LEU A 27 -1.23 34.28 -42.23
C LEU A 27 -2.34 34.01 -41.20
N VAL A 28 -1.99 33.47 -40.02
CA VAL A 28 -2.97 33.17 -38.97
C VAL A 28 -3.56 34.43 -38.32
N VAL A 29 -2.76 35.51 -38.24
CA VAL A 29 -3.17 36.77 -37.61
C VAL A 29 -4.20 37.54 -38.45
N ASP A 30 -4.12 37.46 -39.79
CA ASP A 30 -5.02 38.15 -40.70
C ASP A 30 -6.17 37.23 -41.16
N GLN A 31 -7.39 37.51 -40.69
CA GLN A 31 -8.58 36.72 -41.02
C GLN A 31 -8.86 36.65 -42.53
N ALA A 32 -8.48 37.68 -43.29
CA ALA A 32 -8.67 37.70 -44.74
C ALA A 32 -7.75 36.71 -45.48
N ARG A 33 -6.71 36.19 -44.82
CA ARG A 33 -5.69 35.32 -45.42
C ARG A 33 -5.79 33.86 -44.97
N TRP A 34 -6.84 33.49 -44.25
CA TRP A 34 -7.02 32.13 -43.74
C TRP A 34 -7.09 31.05 -44.84
N GLU A 35 -7.49 31.40 -46.05
CA GLU A 35 -7.50 30.47 -47.20
C GLU A 35 -6.10 29.94 -47.56
N GLY A 36 -5.04 30.71 -47.28
CA GLY A 36 -3.65 30.31 -47.53
C GLY A 36 -3.05 29.39 -46.45
N VAL A 37 -3.71 29.24 -45.29
CA VAL A 37 -3.17 28.49 -44.14
C VAL A 37 -2.96 26.99 -44.44
N PRO A 38 -3.90 26.26 -45.07
CA PRO A 38 -3.69 24.84 -45.38
C PRO A 38 -2.51 24.59 -46.33
N ALA A 39 -2.32 25.46 -47.32
CA ALA A 39 -1.20 25.37 -48.26
C ALA A 39 0.14 25.56 -47.53
N GLN A 40 0.22 26.56 -46.65
CA GLN A 40 1.42 26.80 -45.86
C GLN A 40 1.72 25.66 -44.87
N ILE A 41 0.68 25.03 -44.29
CA ILE A 41 0.85 23.85 -43.44
C ILE A 41 1.42 22.66 -44.21
N ALA A 42 1.04 22.47 -45.48
CA ALA A 42 1.62 21.43 -46.33
C ALA A 42 3.12 21.68 -46.57
N VAL A 43 3.51 22.92 -46.86
CA VAL A 43 4.93 23.32 -47.01
C VAL A 43 5.71 23.04 -45.73
N VAL A 44 5.18 23.44 -44.56
CA VAL A 44 5.79 23.15 -43.26
C VAL A 44 5.91 21.64 -43.02
N SER A 45 4.91 20.85 -43.39
CA SER A 45 4.92 19.39 -43.25
C SER A 45 6.00 18.73 -44.10
N ASP A 46 6.19 19.17 -45.35
CA ASP A 46 7.23 18.63 -46.23
C ASP A 46 8.63 19.00 -45.76
N ARG A 47 8.81 20.22 -45.25
CA ARG A 47 10.08 20.63 -44.61
C ARG A 47 10.35 19.84 -43.33
N LEU A 48 9.33 19.57 -42.52
CA LEU A 48 9.47 18.71 -41.34
C LEU A 48 9.92 17.29 -41.70
N ARG A 49 9.35 16.70 -42.76
CA ARG A 49 9.78 15.38 -43.27
C ARG A 49 11.27 15.40 -43.64
N SER A 50 11.72 16.45 -44.33
CA SER A 50 13.14 16.59 -44.71
C SER A 50 14.10 16.76 -43.53
N VAL A 51 13.65 17.37 -42.43
CA VAL A 51 14.46 17.59 -41.21
C VAL A 51 14.52 16.34 -40.32
N LEU A 52 13.42 15.59 -40.24
CA LEU A 52 13.32 14.37 -39.42
C LEU A 52 13.96 13.14 -40.10
N GLY A 53 14.31 13.25 -41.39
CA GLY A 53 14.91 12.19 -42.20
C GLY A 53 13.89 11.16 -42.69
N ASP A 54 14.07 10.65 -43.91
CA ASP A 54 13.29 9.53 -44.42
C ASP A 54 13.72 8.25 -43.69
N SER A 55 12.84 7.70 -42.85
CA SER A 55 13.04 6.37 -42.26
C SER A 55 12.74 5.32 -43.33
N SER A 56 13.73 5.03 -44.19
CA SER A 56 13.63 3.92 -45.13
C SER A 56 13.63 2.57 -44.38
N GLU A 57 12.49 1.90 -44.46
CA GLU A 57 12.26 0.43 -44.42
C GLU A 57 12.56 -0.40 -43.16
N GLU A 58 13.36 0.04 -42.17
CA GLU A 58 13.64 -0.83 -40.99
C GLU A 58 12.63 -0.71 -39.82
N ASN A 59 11.83 0.35 -39.75
CA ASN A 59 10.83 0.57 -38.66
C ASN A 59 9.38 0.21 -39.04
N GLU A 60 9.13 -0.30 -40.25
CA GLU A 60 7.81 -0.75 -40.74
C GLU A 60 7.30 -2.03 -40.05
N ALA A 61 8.09 -2.65 -39.15
CA ALA A 61 7.70 -3.86 -38.43
C ALA A 61 6.84 -3.60 -37.17
N ALA A 62 6.68 -2.35 -36.73
CA ALA A 62 5.81 -2.03 -35.60
C ALA A 62 4.36 -1.82 -36.10
N PRO A 63 3.36 -2.58 -35.60
CA PRO A 63 1.98 -2.41 -36.05
C PRO A 63 1.51 -0.97 -35.82
N LEU A 64 0.68 -0.45 -36.75
CA LEU A 64 0.15 0.93 -36.80
C LEU A 64 -0.44 1.48 -35.47
N ASN A 65 -0.71 0.62 -34.50
CA ASN A 65 -1.33 0.92 -33.21
C ASN A 65 -0.42 0.63 -32.00
N SER A 66 0.89 0.40 -32.18
CA SER A 66 1.80 0.22 -31.06
C SER A 66 1.81 1.46 -30.14
N PRO A 67 1.75 1.27 -28.82
CA PRO A 67 1.75 2.39 -27.89
C PRO A 67 3.09 3.15 -27.91
N VAL A 68 3.02 4.46 -27.69
CA VAL A 68 4.19 5.33 -27.60
C VAL A 68 4.84 5.17 -26.23
N GLN A 69 6.11 4.77 -26.20
CA GLN A 69 6.85 4.65 -24.94
C GLN A 69 7.47 5.99 -24.54
N VAL A 70 7.18 6.44 -23.31
CA VAL A 70 7.77 7.65 -22.74
C VAL A 70 8.34 7.34 -21.35
N ALA A 71 9.65 7.50 -21.21
CA ALA A 71 10.30 7.46 -19.91
C ALA A 71 10.11 8.80 -19.19
N VAL A 72 9.29 8.83 -18.12
CA VAL A 72 9.02 10.03 -17.33
C VAL A 72 10.20 10.50 -16.45
N PRO A 73 10.97 9.63 -15.77
CA PRO A 73 12.03 10.08 -14.86
C PRO A 73 13.28 10.58 -15.61
N ALA A 74 13.49 10.13 -16.85
CA ALA A 74 14.60 10.60 -17.70
C ALA A 74 14.21 10.48 -19.18
N PRO A 75 13.35 11.37 -19.70
CA PRO A 75 13.02 11.40 -21.13
C PRO A 75 14.27 11.80 -21.91
N ARG A 76 14.99 10.82 -22.46
CA ARG A 76 16.15 11.06 -23.33
C ARG A 76 15.65 11.37 -24.73
N LEU A 77 15.94 12.57 -25.20
CA LEU A 77 15.64 13.01 -26.57
C LEU A 77 16.96 13.18 -27.32
N ALA A 78 16.99 12.76 -28.59
CA ALA A 78 18.11 13.08 -29.46
C ALA A 78 18.21 14.61 -29.62
N PRO A 79 19.42 15.22 -29.59
CA PRO A 79 19.58 16.68 -29.65
C PRO A 79 18.89 17.34 -30.85
N CYS A 80 18.90 16.68 -32.01
CA CYS A 80 18.20 17.13 -33.22
C CYS A 80 16.67 17.16 -33.03
N HIS A 81 16.08 16.09 -32.48
CA HIS A 81 14.64 16.02 -32.21
C HIS A 81 14.21 17.03 -31.15
N GLN A 82 15.05 17.27 -30.12
CA GLN A 82 14.76 18.29 -29.11
C GLN A 82 14.71 19.69 -29.69
N SER A 83 15.69 20.06 -30.54
CA SER A 83 15.74 21.38 -31.19
C SER A 83 14.51 21.63 -32.08
N VAL A 84 14.11 20.63 -32.87
CA VAL A 84 12.95 20.73 -33.76
C VAL A 84 11.64 20.83 -32.96
N VAL A 85 11.47 20.01 -31.92
CA VAL A 85 10.28 20.06 -31.07
C VAL A 85 10.19 21.37 -30.31
N ASP A 86 11.30 21.88 -29.76
CA ASP A 86 11.33 23.18 -29.09
C ASP A 86 10.96 24.31 -30.06
N LEU A 87 11.44 24.25 -31.32
CA LEU A 87 11.07 25.22 -32.36
C LEU A 87 9.57 25.18 -32.67
N LEU A 88 8.99 23.99 -32.83
CA LEU A 88 7.56 23.81 -33.11
C LEU A 88 6.67 24.29 -31.96
N LEU A 89 6.98 23.89 -30.72
CA LEU A 89 6.25 24.33 -29.53
C LEU A 89 6.37 25.84 -29.32
N THR A 90 7.55 26.41 -29.54
CA THR A 90 7.77 27.86 -29.45
C THR A 90 6.97 28.61 -30.52
N SER A 91 7.01 28.13 -31.76
CA SER A 91 6.23 28.72 -32.87
C SER A 91 4.72 28.65 -32.58
N PHE A 92 4.23 27.53 -32.06
CA PHE A 92 2.84 27.38 -31.66
C PHE A 92 2.44 28.40 -30.58
N CYS A 93 3.21 28.49 -29.49
CA CYS A 93 2.96 29.46 -28.41
C CYS A 93 2.94 30.89 -28.93
N GLN A 94 3.90 31.27 -29.78
CA GLN A 94 3.97 32.61 -30.37
C GLN A 94 2.79 32.90 -31.29
N THR A 95 2.38 31.91 -32.09
CA THR A 95 1.25 32.06 -33.03
C THR A 95 -0.08 32.19 -32.29
N LEU A 96 -0.30 31.41 -31.24
CA LEU A 96 -1.48 31.54 -30.38
C LEU A 96 -1.57 32.92 -29.74
N LEU A 97 -0.46 33.40 -29.18
CA LEU A 97 -0.43 34.70 -28.50
C LEU A 97 -0.65 35.85 -29.50
N ALA A 98 -0.03 35.77 -30.67
CA ALA A 98 -0.25 36.72 -31.76
C ALA A 98 -1.71 36.71 -32.23
N ALA A 99 -2.30 35.54 -32.46
CA ALA A 99 -3.72 35.46 -32.85
C ALA A 99 -4.65 36.02 -31.75
N SER A 100 -4.33 35.73 -30.48
CA SER A 100 -5.12 36.15 -29.31
C SER A 100 -5.10 37.65 -29.04
N SER A 101 -4.11 38.40 -29.55
CA SER A 101 -4.10 39.85 -29.45
C SER A 101 -5.11 40.54 -30.37
N PHE A 102 -5.54 39.86 -31.43
CA PHE A 102 -6.52 40.40 -32.39
C PHE A 102 -7.91 39.80 -32.22
N ASN A 103 -8.00 38.49 -31.98
CA ASN A 103 -9.26 37.76 -31.89
C ASN A 103 -9.26 36.78 -30.70
N PRO A 104 -10.38 36.65 -29.96
CA PRO A 104 -10.51 35.62 -28.94
C PRO A 104 -10.53 34.21 -29.58
N PRO A 105 -10.17 33.15 -28.82
CA PRO A 105 -10.06 31.77 -29.34
C PRO A 105 -11.23 31.26 -30.18
N ASP A 106 -12.47 31.59 -29.84
CA ASP A 106 -13.67 31.24 -30.62
C ASP A 106 -13.66 31.77 -32.06
N ARG A 107 -12.92 32.86 -32.30
CA ARG A 107 -12.84 33.56 -33.59
C ARG A 107 -11.50 33.37 -34.30
N GLN A 108 -10.65 32.43 -33.87
CA GLN A 108 -9.34 32.18 -34.49
C GLN A 108 -9.38 31.13 -35.62
N GLY A 109 -10.55 30.56 -35.93
CA GLY A 109 -10.70 29.57 -37.00
C GLY A 109 -10.03 28.20 -36.69
N PRO A 110 -9.89 27.33 -37.69
CA PRO A 110 -9.31 25.98 -37.51
C PRO A 110 -7.78 25.94 -37.59
N CYS A 111 -7.11 27.08 -37.80
CA CYS A 111 -5.69 27.17 -38.13
C CYS A 111 -4.79 26.43 -37.14
N LEU A 112 -4.98 26.64 -35.84
CA LEU A 112 -4.18 25.98 -34.79
C LEU A 112 -4.45 24.47 -34.71
N SER A 113 -5.72 24.05 -34.85
CA SER A 113 -6.08 22.63 -34.90
C SER A 113 -5.42 21.93 -36.09
N LEU A 114 -5.30 22.59 -37.26
CA LEU A 114 -4.62 22.03 -38.44
C LEU A 114 -3.11 21.87 -38.22
N VAL A 115 -2.45 22.81 -37.54
CA VAL A 115 -1.02 22.71 -37.19
C VAL A 115 -0.77 21.50 -36.30
N VAL A 116 -1.59 21.33 -35.25
CA VAL A 116 -1.46 20.19 -34.34
C VAL A 116 -1.79 18.87 -35.05
N LYS A 117 -2.81 18.85 -35.91
CA LYS A 117 -3.15 17.68 -36.74
C LYS A 117 -1.99 17.28 -37.66
N MET A 118 -1.31 18.25 -38.27
CA MET A 118 -0.13 18.02 -39.08
C MET A 118 1.00 17.41 -38.23
N MET A 119 1.27 17.96 -37.04
CA MET A 119 2.29 17.43 -36.13
C MET A 119 1.98 15.98 -35.70
N CYS A 120 0.72 15.67 -35.37
CA CYS A 120 0.27 14.31 -35.04
C CYS A 120 0.40 13.32 -36.20
N GLY A 121 0.38 13.81 -37.45
CA GLY A 121 0.59 12.97 -38.64
C GLY A 121 2.02 12.46 -38.79
N HIS A 122 3.00 13.10 -38.15
CA HIS A 122 4.41 12.70 -38.19
C HIS A 122 4.73 11.69 -37.08
N ARG A 123 4.73 10.40 -37.40
CA ARG A 123 4.96 9.30 -36.44
C ARG A 123 6.28 9.42 -35.67
N ASN A 124 7.37 9.80 -36.35
CA ASN A 124 8.70 9.93 -35.74
C ASN A 124 8.80 11.15 -34.79
N LEU A 125 7.93 12.15 -34.97
CA LEU A 125 7.87 13.35 -34.13
C LEU A 125 7.14 13.08 -32.81
N LEU A 126 6.11 12.22 -32.82
CA LEU A 126 5.18 12.06 -31.70
C LEU A 126 5.84 11.58 -30.39
N PRO A 127 6.73 10.56 -30.36
CA PRO A 127 7.46 10.20 -29.15
C PRO A 127 8.33 11.35 -28.62
N ALA A 128 8.99 12.09 -29.53
CA ALA A 128 9.83 13.21 -29.15
C ALA A 128 9.01 14.39 -28.59
N LEU A 129 7.85 14.65 -29.18
CA LEU A 129 6.89 15.67 -28.75
C LEU A 129 6.34 15.34 -27.35
N LEU A 130 5.85 14.13 -27.14
CA LEU A 130 5.32 13.68 -25.84
C LEU A 130 6.42 13.68 -24.77
N GLY A 131 7.62 13.18 -25.10
CA GLY A 131 8.78 13.21 -24.21
C GLY A 131 9.20 14.64 -23.83
N ARG A 132 9.16 15.59 -24.76
CA ARG A 132 9.50 16.99 -24.46
C ARG A 132 8.42 17.67 -23.64
N LEU A 133 7.15 17.43 -23.93
CA LEU A 133 6.03 17.91 -23.11
C LEU A 133 6.12 17.35 -21.69
N CYS A 134 6.52 16.09 -21.52
CA CYS A 134 6.84 15.51 -20.23
C CYS A 134 7.90 16.33 -19.50
N GLN A 135 9.02 16.65 -20.15
CA GLN A 135 10.06 17.49 -19.54
C GLN A 135 9.53 18.86 -19.12
N LEU A 136 8.78 19.52 -20.01
CA LEU A 136 8.28 20.87 -19.77
C LEU A 136 7.24 20.91 -18.65
N ILE A 137 6.31 19.96 -18.62
CA ILE A 137 5.19 19.94 -17.66
C ILE A 137 5.64 19.35 -16.32
N TYR A 138 6.34 18.21 -16.33
CA TYR A 138 6.66 17.47 -15.11
C TYR A 138 7.93 18.01 -14.41
N HIS A 139 8.98 18.32 -15.17
CA HIS A 139 10.29 18.69 -14.59
C HIS A 139 10.54 20.20 -14.57
N GLN A 140 10.10 20.92 -15.60
CA GLN A 140 10.37 22.35 -15.78
C GLN A 140 9.15 23.24 -15.49
N GLY A 141 8.01 22.67 -15.08
CA GLY A 141 6.75 23.39 -14.95
C GLY A 141 6.83 24.70 -14.15
N PRO A 142 7.40 24.68 -12.93
CA PRO A 142 7.54 25.88 -12.11
C PRO A 142 8.36 27.02 -12.73
N SER A 143 9.32 26.72 -13.62
CA SER A 143 10.18 27.73 -14.25
C SER A 143 9.59 28.32 -15.53
N LEU A 144 8.43 27.83 -16.00
CA LEU A 144 7.79 28.32 -17.22
C LEU A 144 7.13 29.69 -17.02
N SER A 145 7.27 30.55 -18.04
CA SER A 145 6.61 31.85 -18.09
C SER A 145 5.09 31.70 -18.28
N ALA A 146 4.32 32.74 -17.91
CA ALA A 146 2.86 32.73 -18.10
C ALA A 146 2.45 32.48 -19.56
N ALA A 147 3.19 33.09 -20.50
CA ALA A 147 3.00 32.94 -21.94
C ALA A 147 3.21 31.49 -22.40
N HIS A 148 4.27 30.82 -21.91
CA HIS A 148 4.52 29.42 -22.22
C HIS A 148 3.43 28.51 -21.62
N ILE A 149 2.98 28.77 -20.40
CA ILE A 149 1.90 27.98 -19.77
C ILE A 149 0.61 28.08 -20.59
N LEU A 150 0.22 29.27 -21.05
CA LEU A 150 -0.96 29.46 -21.89
C LEU A 150 -0.85 28.71 -23.22
N GLY A 151 0.28 28.84 -23.90
CA GLY A 151 0.55 28.15 -25.17
C GLY A 151 0.52 26.63 -25.04
N LEU A 152 1.20 26.08 -24.03
CA LEU A 152 1.21 24.64 -23.78
C LEU A 152 -0.16 24.11 -23.35
N ALA A 153 -0.91 24.87 -22.55
CA ALA A 153 -2.26 24.50 -22.14
C ALA A 153 -3.20 24.38 -23.35
N ALA A 154 -3.20 25.37 -24.25
CA ALA A 154 -3.98 25.33 -25.49
C ALA A 154 -3.51 24.20 -26.42
N PHE A 155 -2.20 23.96 -26.51
CA PHE A 155 -1.63 22.86 -27.30
C PHE A 155 -2.15 21.49 -26.83
N VAL A 156 -2.19 21.25 -25.51
CA VAL A 156 -2.73 20.02 -24.92
C VAL A 156 -4.22 19.83 -25.23
N ILE A 157 -5.02 20.90 -25.28
CA ILE A 157 -6.42 20.83 -25.69
C ILE A 157 -6.53 20.40 -27.17
N HIS A 158 -5.74 20.99 -28.07
CA HIS A 158 -5.73 20.59 -29.47
C HIS A 158 -5.19 19.17 -29.71
N LEU A 159 -4.25 18.69 -28.90
CA LEU A 159 -3.84 17.28 -28.92
C LEU A 159 -5.00 16.37 -28.51
N SER A 160 -5.84 16.83 -27.59
CA SER A 160 -7.03 16.08 -27.13
C SER A 160 -8.13 16.04 -28.19
N GLU A 161 -8.27 17.08 -29.02
CA GLU A 161 -9.09 17.05 -30.25
C GLU A 161 -8.56 16.01 -31.24
N CYS A 162 -7.23 15.93 -31.38
CA CYS A 162 -6.55 15.01 -32.29
C CYS A 162 -6.34 13.59 -31.70
N ARG A 163 -7.01 13.24 -30.59
CA ARG A 163 -6.78 11.96 -29.87
C ARG A 163 -6.88 10.71 -30.74
N ALA A 164 -7.70 10.73 -31.80
CA ALA A 164 -7.86 9.59 -32.71
C ALA A 164 -6.59 9.30 -33.54
N LEU A 165 -5.70 10.28 -33.68
CA LEU A 165 -4.43 10.16 -34.41
C LEU A 165 -3.26 9.75 -33.51
N ILE A 166 -3.46 9.74 -32.19
CA ILE A 166 -2.41 9.49 -31.21
C ILE A 166 -2.61 8.08 -30.63
N PRO A 167 -1.65 7.15 -30.78
CA PRO A 167 -1.74 5.85 -30.14
C PRO A 167 -1.68 5.99 -28.61
N GLY A 168 -2.08 4.94 -27.89
CA GLY A 168 -1.96 4.91 -26.43
C GLY A 168 -0.52 5.14 -25.97
N VAL A 169 -0.33 5.71 -24.78
CA VAL A 169 0.98 6.09 -24.23
C VAL A 169 1.37 5.16 -23.09
N GLU A 170 2.49 4.46 -23.22
CA GLU A 170 3.12 3.71 -22.15
C GLU A 170 4.10 4.61 -21.40
N ALA A 171 3.64 5.18 -20.29
CA ALA A 171 4.43 6.07 -19.45
C ALA A 171 5.13 5.30 -18.32
N ASN A 172 6.46 5.25 -18.37
CA ASN A 172 7.26 4.62 -17.32
C ASN A 172 7.62 5.66 -16.26
N PHE A 173 6.98 5.60 -15.08
CA PHE A 173 7.24 6.49 -13.94
C PHE A 173 8.41 6.06 -13.04
N GLY A 174 9.23 5.09 -13.48
CA GLY A 174 10.35 4.57 -12.69
C GLY A 174 9.98 3.48 -11.67
N VAL A 175 8.79 2.90 -11.79
CA VAL A 175 8.32 1.75 -11.01
C VAL A 175 9.03 0.49 -11.52
N SER A 176 9.71 -0.24 -10.64
CA SER A 176 10.52 -1.44 -10.97
C SER A 176 9.73 -2.65 -11.50
N GLN A 177 8.40 -2.56 -11.52
CA GLN A 177 7.55 -3.40 -12.37
C GLN A 177 6.55 -2.50 -13.11
N PRO A 178 6.71 -2.26 -14.42
CA PRO A 178 5.57 -1.81 -15.21
C PRO A 178 4.51 -2.90 -15.09
N VAL A 179 3.27 -2.56 -14.70
CA VAL A 179 2.14 -3.45 -14.99
C VAL A 179 2.14 -3.59 -16.52
N PRO A 180 2.48 -4.76 -17.08
CA PRO A 180 2.64 -4.88 -18.53
C PRO A 180 1.30 -4.58 -19.19
N GLY A 181 1.28 -3.67 -20.17
CA GLY A 181 0.18 -3.54 -21.13
C GLY A 181 -0.95 -2.54 -20.83
N LYS A 182 -0.85 -1.65 -19.83
CA LYS A 182 -1.83 -0.55 -19.71
C LYS A 182 -1.35 0.72 -20.40
N ALA A 183 -1.58 0.81 -21.70
CA ALA A 183 -1.41 2.06 -22.45
C ALA A 183 -2.43 3.10 -21.96
N LEU A 184 -1.95 4.28 -21.55
CA LEU A 184 -2.79 5.40 -21.14
C LEU A 184 -3.36 6.09 -22.37
N SER A 185 -4.59 6.58 -22.28
CA SER A 185 -5.06 7.59 -23.23
C SER A 185 -4.26 8.88 -23.07
N VAL A 186 -4.21 9.68 -24.14
CA VAL A 186 -3.54 11.00 -24.13
C VAL A 186 -4.04 11.90 -22.99
N SER A 187 -5.35 11.86 -22.71
CA SER A 187 -5.94 12.62 -21.60
C SER A 187 -5.48 12.13 -20.22
N GLU A 188 -5.36 10.81 -20.02
CA GLU A 188 -4.86 10.23 -18.76
C GLU A 188 -3.37 10.56 -18.58
N TYR A 189 -2.61 10.52 -19.67
CA TYR A 189 -1.21 10.89 -19.68
C TYR A 189 -1.01 12.33 -19.17
N TRP A 190 -1.72 13.33 -19.69
CA TRP A 190 -1.62 14.71 -19.19
C TRP A 190 -1.96 14.83 -17.71
N SER A 191 -2.98 14.11 -17.28
CA SER A 191 -3.44 14.11 -15.89
C SER A 191 -2.39 13.51 -14.95
N SER A 192 -1.64 12.52 -15.41
CA SER A 192 -0.54 11.90 -14.65
C SER A 192 0.72 12.76 -14.56
N LEU A 193 0.97 13.65 -15.54
CA LEU A 193 2.13 14.56 -15.52
C LEU A 193 1.94 15.75 -14.58
N LEU A 194 0.70 16.22 -14.40
CA LEU A 194 0.36 17.38 -13.58
C LEU A 194 0.28 17.03 -12.09
N LEU A 195 1.41 16.76 -11.45
CA LEU A 195 1.46 16.40 -10.04
C LEU A 195 1.17 17.60 -9.12
N CYS A 196 0.58 17.30 -7.96
CA CYS A 196 0.29 18.26 -6.89
C CYS A 196 0.95 17.78 -5.59
N ARG A 197 2.27 18.00 -5.45
CA ARG A 197 3.06 17.49 -4.30
C ARG A 197 3.65 18.59 -3.43
N THR A 198 4.17 19.63 -4.08
CA THR A 198 4.86 20.78 -3.48
C THR A 198 4.18 22.10 -3.86
N GLU A 199 4.47 23.17 -3.15
CA GLU A 199 3.96 24.52 -3.40
C GLU A 199 4.11 24.94 -4.87
N GLU A 200 5.32 24.78 -5.41
CA GLU A 200 5.62 25.09 -6.81
C GLU A 200 4.77 24.27 -7.79
N SER A 201 4.60 22.97 -7.53
CA SER A 201 3.78 22.09 -8.36
C SER A 201 2.28 22.42 -8.25
N PHE A 202 1.80 22.82 -7.06
CA PHE A 202 0.43 23.30 -6.85
C PHE A 202 0.16 24.58 -7.64
N ALA A 203 1.07 25.55 -7.54
CA ALA A 203 0.97 26.81 -8.27
C ALA A 203 0.99 26.58 -9.79
N PHE A 204 1.93 25.77 -10.29
CA PHE A 204 2.00 25.42 -11.70
C PHE A 204 0.74 24.69 -12.18
N CYS A 205 0.29 23.67 -11.45
CA CYS A 205 -0.87 22.86 -11.82
C CYS A 205 -2.16 23.70 -11.84
N LEU A 206 -2.36 24.60 -10.87
CA LEU A 206 -3.49 25.52 -10.87
C LEU A 206 -3.45 26.44 -12.10
N ARG A 207 -2.29 27.02 -12.40
CA ARG A 207 -2.09 27.91 -13.56
C ARG A 207 -2.38 27.19 -14.86
N PHE A 208 -1.79 26.01 -15.04
CA PHE A 208 -1.94 25.21 -16.25
C PHE A 208 -3.38 24.76 -16.46
N CYS A 209 -4.02 24.18 -15.43
CA CYS A 209 -5.40 23.71 -15.55
C CYS A 209 -6.39 24.86 -15.76
N THR A 210 -6.18 26.01 -15.10
CA THR A 210 -7.02 27.19 -15.29
C THR A 210 -6.90 27.74 -16.71
N ALA A 211 -5.68 27.81 -17.25
CA ALA A 211 -5.43 28.21 -18.63
C ALA A 211 -6.10 27.25 -19.63
N ALA A 212 -5.94 25.94 -19.43
CA ALA A 212 -6.52 24.92 -20.30
C ALA A 212 -8.05 24.98 -20.31
N ALA A 213 -8.66 25.06 -19.12
CA ALA A 213 -10.11 25.15 -19.00
C ALA A 213 -10.67 26.47 -19.54
N ALA A 214 -10.01 27.61 -19.29
CA ALA A 214 -10.43 28.89 -19.86
C ALA A 214 -10.33 28.90 -21.39
N TYR A 215 -9.27 28.32 -21.96
CA TYR A 215 -9.12 28.16 -23.41
C TYR A 215 -10.25 27.33 -24.00
N LEU A 216 -10.50 26.15 -23.43
CA LEU A 216 -11.54 25.21 -23.84
C LEU A 216 -12.93 25.86 -23.81
N MET A 217 -13.27 26.53 -22.70
CA MET A 217 -14.56 27.21 -22.51
C MET A 217 -14.77 28.35 -23.50
N CYS A 218 -13.71 29.05 -23.90
CA CYS A 218 -13.77 30.10 -24.90
C CYS A 218 -13.87 29.53 -26.31
N ARG A 219 -12.94 28.65 -26.71
CA ARG A 219 -12.81 28.12 -28.08
C ARG A 219 -14.02 27.32 -28.55
N PHE A 220 -14.60 26.53 -27.66
CA PHE A 220 -15.74 25.65 -27.94
C PHE A 220 -17.05 26.21 -27.38
N SER A 221 -17.12 27.55 -27.29
CA SER A 221 -18.29 28.21 -26.72
C SER A 221 -19.58 27.94 -27.51
N SER A 222 -19.47 27.71 -28.81
CA SER A 222 -20.59 27.42 -29.73
C SER A 222 -20.89 25.93 -29.94
N CYS A 223 -20.08 25.01 -29.37
CA CYS A 223 -20.31 23.57 -29.51
C CYS A 223 -21.53 23.11 -28.70
N SER A 224 -22.13 22.00 -29.16
CA SER A 224 -23.13 21.29 -28.36
C SER A 224 -22.52 20.83 -27.03
N HIS A 225 -23.36 20.66 -26.00
CA HIS A 225 -22.90 20.20 -24.68
C HIS A 225 -22.24 18.81 -24.75
N GLU A 226 -22.77 17.92 -25.58
CA GLU A 226 -22.25 16.56 -25.76
C GLU A 226 -20.87 16.56 -26.42
N ASP A 227 -20.71 17.31 -27.52
CA ASP A 227 -19.42 17.42 -28.22
C ASP A 227 -18.36 18.08 -27.33
N PHE A 228 -18.76 19.11 -26.58
CA PHE A 228 -17.89 19.78 -25.62
C PHE A 228 -17.40 18.82 -24.54
N CYS A 229 -18.31 18.02 -23.94
CA CYS A 229 -17.95 17.01 -22.95
C CYS A 229 -17.03 15.94 -23.56
N ALA A 230 -17.27 15.52 -24.80
CA ALA A 230 -16.43 14.53 -25.47
C ALA A 230 -15.00 15.04 -25.72
N LEU A 231 -14.80 16.34 -25.98
CA LEU A 231 -13.48 16.93 -26.24
C LEU A 231 -12.68 17.24 -24.96
N THR A 232 -13.38 17.42 -23.84
CA THR A 232 -12.80 17.88 -22.58
C THR A 232 -11.99 16.78 -21.88
N PRO A 233 -10.68 17.00 -21.57
CA PRO A 233 -9.90 16.05 -20.79
C PRO A 233 -10.39 15.98 -19.33
N PRO A 234 -10.96 14.84 -18.87
CA PRO A 234 -11.61 14.80 -17.55
C PRO A 234 -10.66 15.03 -16.37
N GLY A 235 -9.42 14.56 -16.46
CA GLY A 235 -8.48 14.71 -15.35
C GLY A 235 -8.03 16.15 -15.10
N LEU A 236 -8.06 17.04 -16.11
CA LEU A 236 -7.83 18.47 -15.91
C LEU A 236 -8.95 19.11 -15.08
N ILE A 237 -10.20 18.76 -15.38
CA ILE A 237 -11.38 19.26 -14.67
C ILE A 237 -11.42 18.72 -13.23
N LYS A 238 -11.08 17.44 -13.04
CA LYS A 238 -10.93 16.83 -11.72
C LYS A 238 -9.82 17.50 -10.89
N LYS A 239 -8.69 17.88 -11.50
CA LYS A 239 -7.64 18.65 -10.83
C LYS A 239 -8.12 20.02 -10.39
N LEU A 240 -8.89 20.74 -11.21
CA LEU A 240 -9.49 22.01 -10.78
C LEU A 240 -10.47 21.83 -9.61
N GLN A 241 -11.27 20.75 -9.63
CA GLN A 241 -12.16 20.41 -8.50
C GLN A 241 -11.40 20.10 -7.20
N TYR A 242 -10.17 19.62 -7.30
CA TYR A 242 -9.30 19.45 -6.15
C TYR A 242 -8.64 20.78 -5.72
N LEU A 243 -8.03 21.49 -6.68
CA LEU A 243 -7.15 22.64 -6.43
C LEU A 243 -7.89 23.91 -6.00
N VAL A 244 -8.98 24.26 -6.68
CA VAL A 244 -9.67 25.52 -6.44
C VAL A 244 -10.25 25.59 -5.02
N PRO A 245 -11.05 24.61 -4.55
CA PRO A 245 -11.52 24.64 -3.16
C PRO A 245 -10.40 24.42 -2.15
N ARG A 246 -9.29 23.76 -2.50
CA ARG A 246 -8.11 23.67 -1.61
C ARG A 246 -7.53 25.05 -1.33
N LEU A 247 -7.31 25.86 -2.37
CA LEU A 247 -6.56 27.11 -2.31
C LEU A 247 -7.42 28.37 -2.13
N SER A 248 -8.73 28.26 -2.35
CA SER A 248 -9.70 29.36 -2.27
C SER A 248 -10.92 28.94 -1.44
N LEU A 249 -11.07 29.56 -0.27
CA LEU A 249 -12.20 29.30 0.65
C LEU A 249 -13.55 29.68 0.02
N GLU A 250 -13.56 30.67 -0.87
CA GLU A 250 -14.76 31.14 -1.56
C GLU A 250 -15.38 30.07 -2.46
N ALA A 251 -14.57 29.12 -2.95
CA ALA A 251 -15.06 28.01 -3.75
C ALA A 251 -15.74 26.91 -2.92
N ARG A 252 -15.62 26.97 -1.58
CA ARG A 252 -16.23 26.03 -0.63
C ARG A 252 -17.68 26.36 -0.27
N GLY A 253 -18.23 27.44 -0.83
CA GLY A 253 -19.60 27.91 -0.55
C GLY A 253 -19.68 29.00 0.54
N VAL A 254 -18.54 29.52 1.01
CA VAL A 254 -18.51 30.70 1.89
C VAL A 254 -18.96 31.92 1.09
N LEU A 255 -19.97 32.63 1.59
CA LEU A 255 -20.49 33.86 0.98
C LEU A 255 -19.37 34.89 0.86
N CYS A 256 -18.93 35.17 -0.36
CA CYS A 256 -18.00 36.24 -0.66
C CYS A 256 -18.72 37.24 -1.57
N GLU A 257 -19.03 38.41 -1.02
CA GLU A 257 -19.53 39.55 -1.78
C GLU A 257 -18.37 40.16 -2.57
N GLU A 258 -18.19 39.79 -3.85
CA GLU A 258 -17.33 40.55 -4.75
C GLU A 258 -17.62 40.31 -6.25
N ALA A 259 -17.28 41.31 -7.06
CA ALA A 259 -17.87 41.69 -8.35
C ALA A 259 -17.92 40.60 -9.45
N LYS A 260 -19.04 40.65 -10.21
CA LYS A 260 -19.34 39.87 -11.43
C LYS A 260 -18.43 40.21 -12.62
N THR A 261 -17.12 40.18 -12.48
CA THR A 261 -16.23 40.28 -13.66
C THR A 261 -16.02 38.89 -14.24
N ALA A 262 -16.54 38.66 -15.45
CA ALA A 262 -16.30 37.44 -16.20
C ALA A 262 -14.80 37.32 -16.55
N LEU A 263 -14.24 36.12 -16.41
CA LEU A 263 -12.85 35.85 -16.83
C LEU A 263 -12.75 35.98 -18.36
N SER A 264 -11.94 36.93 -18.84
CA SER A 264 -11.60 37.07 -20.26
C SER A 264 -10.30 36.33 -20.57
N TRP A 265 -10.21 35.67 -21.73
CA TRP A 265 -8.98 35.04 -22.21
C TRP A 265 -7.78 36.02 -22.23
N SER A 266 -8.03 37.26 -22.63
CA SER A 266 -7.00 38.30 -22.71
C SER A 266 -6.42 38.76 -21.37
N SER A 267 -7.13 38.52 -20.25
CA SER A 267 -6.60 38.88 -18.93
C SER A 267 -5.60 37.86 -18.40
N LEU A 268 -5.65 36.61 -18.87
CA LEU A 268 -4.77 35.52 -18.43
C LEU A 268 -3.32 35.70 -18.92
N SER A 269 -3.12 36.42 -20.03
CA SER A 269 -1.79 36.78 -20.53
C SER A 269 -1.13 37.93 -19.75
N SER A 270 -1.85 38.59 -18.84
CA SER A 270 -1.30 39.70 -18.06
C SER A 270 -0.44 39.19 -16.90
N PRO A 271 0.81 39.68 -16.73
CA PRO A 271 1.65 39.38 -15.57
C PRO A 271 1.04 39.79 -14.22
N SER A 272 0.08 40.73 -14.23
CA SER A 272 -0.56 41.27 -13.02
C SER A 272 -1.72 40.43 -12.49
N LEU A 273 -2.20 39.42 -13.23
CA LEU A 273 -3.37 38.64 -12.83
C LEU A 273 -2.98 37.53 -11.84
N ASN A 274 -3.49 37.62 -10.61
CA ASN A 274 -3.35 36.54 -9.63
C ASN A 274 -4.08 35.29 -10.13
N CYS A 275 -3.34 34.19 -10.31
CA CYS A 275 -3.86 32.94 -10.85
C CYS A 275 -4.94 32.31 -9.95
N ARG A 276 -4.90 32.53 -8.62
CA ARG A 276 -5.98 32.13 -7.71
C ARG A 276 -7.28 32.84 -8.06
N ARG A 277 -7.23 34.16 -8.26
CA ARG A 277 -8.40 34.97 -8.66
C ARG A 277 -8.95 34.53 -10.02
N ALA A 278 -8.06 34.27 -10.99
CA ALA A 278 -8.46 33.76 -12.31
C ALA A 278 -9.21 32.43 -12.21
N SER A 279 -8.68 31.49 -11.42
CA SER A 279 -9.28 30.18 -11.20
C SER A 279 -10.63 30.27 -10.48
N LEU A 280 -10.78 31.20 -9.53
CA LEU A 280 -12.05 31.45 -8.83
C LEU A 280 -13.10 32.09 -9.75
N CYS A 281 -12.68 33.03 -10.62
CA CYS A 281 -13.57 33.61 -11.62
C CYS A 281 -14.08 32.54 -12.59
N LEU A 282 -13.23 31.61 -13.04
CA LEU A 282 -13.64 30.45 -13.85
C LEU A 282 -14.60 29.55 -13.07
N TRP A 283 -14.27 29.23 -11.82
CA TRP A 283 -15.07 28.38 -10.95
C TRP A 283 -16.50 28.90 -10.78
N LYS A 284 -16.67 30.22 -10.63
CA LYS A 284 -17.99 30.86 -10.46
C LYS A 284 -18.83 30.91 -11.75
N GLN A 285 -18.29 30.56 -12.92
CA GLN A 285 -19.07 30.59 -14.17
C GLN A 285 -20.15 29.49 -14.18
N ALA A 286 -21.37 29.86 -14.55
CA ALA A 286 -22.51 28.93 -14.61
C ALA A 286 -22.24 27.72 -15.51
N ARG A 287 -21.72 27.96 -16.71
CA ARG A 287 -21.38 26.89 -17.66
C ARG A 287 -20.31 25.93 -17.14
N PHE A 288 -19.35 26.44 -16.36
CA PHE A 288 -18.34 25.59 -15.73
C PHE A 288 -18.97 24.76 -14.61
N GLN A 289 -19.84 25.35 -13.79
CA GLN A 289 -20.58 24.63 -12.74
C GLN A 289 -21.53 23.55 -13.30
N GLU A 290 -22.11 23.76 -14.48
CA GLU A 290 -22.87 22.75 -15.20
C GLU A 290 -21.98 21.58 -15.65
N LEU A 291 -20.79 21.86 -16.19
CA LEU A 291 -19.80 20.84 -16.55
C LEU A 291 -19.43 19.95 -15.35
N LEU A 292 -19.28 20.53 -14.16
CA LEU A 292 -18.93 19.76 -12.95
C LEU A 292 -20.00 18.76 -12.52
N LYS A 293 -21.24 18.88 -13.00
CA LYS A 293 -22.33 17.95 -12.68
C LYS A 293 -22.27 16.67 -13.52
N GLU A 294 -21.56 16.67 -14.64
CA GLU A 294 -21.46 15.50 -15.50
C GLU A 294 -20.63 14.38 -14.87
N LYS A 295 -21.11 13.14 -14.99
CA LYS A 295 -20.48 11.96 -14.38
C LYS A 295 -19.02 11.76 -14.77
N ALA A 296 -18.66 12.08 -16.01
CA ALA A 296 -17.28 11.94 -16.51
C ALA A 296 -16.28 12.86 -15.79
N PHE A 297 -16.76 14.01 -15.28
CA PHE A 297 -15.92 15.02 -14.65
C PHE A 297 -15.98 14.98 -13.14
N GLN A 298 -16.97 14.34 -12.52
CA GLN A 298 -17.08 14.27 -11.07
C GLN A 298 -15.83 13.66 -10.42
N LEU A 299 -15.26 14.39 -9.47
CA LEU A 299 -14.17 13.90 -8.63
C LEU A 299 -14.75 13.06 -7.50
N SER A 300 -14.43 11.77 -7.45
CA SER A 300 -14.88 10.88 -6.38
C SER A 300 -14.07 11.05 -5.10
N PHE A 301 -14.63 10.62 -3.96
CA PHE A 301 -13.94 10.69 -2.67
C PHE A 301 -12.62 9.91 -2.67
N ARG A 302 -12.59 8.73 -3.32
CA ARG A 302 -11.36 7.94 -3.46
C ARG A 302 -10.31 8.66 -4.29
N GLU A 303 -10.69 9.26 -5.42
CA GLU A 303 -9.75 10.02 -6.25
C GLU A 303 -9.19 11.24 -5.52
N TRP A 304 -10.02 11.94 -4.76
CA TRP A 304 -9.58 13.05 -3.90
C TRP A 304 -8.56 12.58 -2.86
N LEU A 305 -8.83 11.49 -2.14
CA LEU A 305 -7.90 10.91 -1.16
C LEU A 305 -6.56 10.54 -1.79
N LEU A 306 -6.56 9.92 -2.98
CA LEU A 306 -5.33 9.54 -3.66
C LEU A 306 -4.49 10.75 -4.07
N MET A 307 -5.11 11.86 -4.50
CA MET A 307 -4.37 13.10 -4.75
C MET A 307 -3.84 13.70 -3.45
N GLU A 308 -4.60 13.68 -2.36
CA GLU A 308 -4.17 14.21 -1.07
C GLU A 308 -3.02 13.40 -0.44
N LEU A 309 -3.03 12.08 -0.61
CA LEU A 309 -1.99 11.19 -0.08
C LEU A 309 -0.64 11.32 -0.81
N GLU A 310 -0.62 11.94 -2.00
CA GLU A 310 0.62 12.24 -2.73
C GLU A 310 1.28 13.55 -2.30
N VAL A 311 0.58 14.39 -1.52
CA VAL A 311 1.10 15.70 -1.08
C VAL A 311 2.23 15.51 -0.08
N CYS A 312 3.30 16.30 -0.22
CA CYS A 312 4.40 16.36 0.75
C CYS A 312 4.10 17.43 1.81
N PRO A 313 3.74 17.08 3.05
CA PRO A 313 3.35 18.05 4.08
C PRO A 313 4.38 19.16 4.33
N GLU A 314 5.67 18.84 4.22
CA GLU A 314 6.77 19.77 4.52
C GLU A 314 6.98 20.82 3.41
N LYS A 315 6.46 20.57 2.21
CA LYS A 315 6.62 21.43 1.04
C LYS A 315 5.28 21.90 0.50
N ASP A 316 4.20 21.78 1.27
CA ASP A 316 2.86 22.17 0.84
C ASP A 316 2.71 23.71 0.81
N ILE A 317 1.78 24.20 -0.01
CA ILE A 317 1.35 25.60 -0.09
C ILE A 317 0.45 26.02 1.08
N LEU A 318 -0.18 25.07 1.76
CA LEU A 318 -1.04 25.30 2.91
C LEU A 318 -0.32 25.00 4.23
N SER A 319 -0.57 25.81 5.25
CA SER A 319 -0.12 25.53 6.62
C SER A 319 -0.84 24.30 7.20
N ALA A 320 -0.30 23.70 8.26
CA ALA A 320 -0.90 22.53 8.89
C ALA A 320 -2.36 22.75 9.33
N SER A 321 -2.70 23.94 9.85
CA SER A 321 -4.08 24.27 10.24
C SER A 321 -5.01 24.43 9.05
N GLU A 322 -4.56 25.06 7.97
CA GLU A 322 -5.36 25.23 6.74
C GLU A 322 -5.62 23.87 6.05
N ARG A 323 -4.64 22.95 6.10
CA ARG A 323 -4.80 21.58 5.59
C ARG A 323 -5.83 20.81 6.40
N GLN A 324 -5.76 20.91 7.71
CA GLN A 324 -6.75 20.28 8.60
C GLN A 324 -8.17 20.79 8.31
N ASP A 325 -8.35 22.10 8.18
CA ASP A 325 -9.63 22.73 7.81
C ASP A 325 -10.13 22.26 6.44
N PHE A 326 -9.25 22.20 5.44
CA PHE A 326 -9.58 21.66 4.12
C PHE A 326 -10.04 20.20 4.20
N HIS A 327 -9.37 19.35 4.97
CA HIS A 327 -9.77 17.95 5.16
C HIS A 327 -11.14 17.83 5.81
N TYR A 328 -11.43 18.64 6.83
CA TYR A 328 -12.77 18.65 7.46
C TYR A 328 -13.85 19.04 6.46
N TRP A 329 -13.64 20.11 5.71
CA TRP A 329 -14.57 20.53 4.67
C TRP A 329 -14.78 19.42 3.63
N ALA A 330 -13.70 18.84 3.10
CA ALA A 330 -13.77 17.83 2.06
C ALA A 330 -14.49 16.57 2.54
N ILE A 331 -14.16 16.06 3.73
CA ILE A 331 -14.76 14.83 4.26
C ILE A 331 -16.18 15.08 4.70
N TYR A 332 -16.41 16.00 5.65
CA TYR A 332 -17.71 16.12 6.33
C TYR A 332 -18.73 16.96 5.58
N GLN A 333 -18.30 17.95 4.78
CA GLN A 333 -19.23 18.85 4.09
C GLN A 333 -19.41 18.46 2.62
N ARG A 334 -18.39 17.88 1.97
CA ARG A 334 -18.43 17.54 0.54
C ARG A 334 -18.71 16.07 0.27
N TYR A 335 -17.89 15.13 0.74
CA TYR A 335 -17.94 13.75 0.27
C TYR A 335 -18.79 12.80 1.12
N LEU A 336 -18.79 12.96 2.44
CA LEU A 336 -19.62 12.16 3.33
C LEU A 336 -21.11 12.34 3.00
N PRO A 337 -21.69 13.56 2.93
CA PRO A 337 -23.11 13.74 2.63
C PRO A 337 -23.48 13.56 1.15
N ALA A 338 -22.50 13.55 0.23
CA ALA A 338 -22.77 13.45 -1.21
C ALA A 338 -23.25 12.05 -1.61
N PRO A 339 -24.11 11.93 -2.65
CA PRO A 339 -24.58 10.63 -3.10
C PRO A 339 -23.48 9.71 -3.62
N SER A 340 -23.60 8.40 -3.39
CA SER A 340 -22.65 7.42 -3.92
C SER A 340 -22.56 7.40 -5.44
N ALA A 341 -23.69 7.65 -6.12
CA ALA A 341 -23.74 7.78 -7.57
C ALA A 341 -22.91 8.99 -8.09
N ALA A 342 -22.66 9.96 -7.22
CA ALA A 342 -21.82 11.14 -7.49
C ALA A 342 -20.39 11.01 -6.92
N GLY A 343 -20.00 9.80 -6.49
CA GLY A 343 -18.69 9.54 -5.90
C GLY A 343 -18.55 9.87 -4.41
N GLY A 344 -19.65 10.13 -3.71
CA GLY A 344 -19.72 10.34 -2.25
C GLY A 344 -20.05 9.08 -1.46
N CYS A 345 -20.57 9.26 -0.23
CA CYS A 345 -20.85 8.17 0.72
C CYS A 345 -22.31 8.08 1.23
N ASP A 346 -23.26 8.86 0.71
CA ASP A 346 -24.68 8.89 1.14
C ASP A 346 -24.90 9.15 2.65
N GLY A 347 -23.92 9.74 3.35
CA GLY A 347 -23.94 9.91 4.81
C GLY A 347 -23.52 8.66 5.60
N ASP A 348 -23.11 7.58 4.92
CA ASP A 348 -22.63 6.35 5.55
C ASP A 348 -21.15 6.47 5.97
N LEU A 349 -20.94 6.47 7.28
CA LEU A 349 -19.61 6.52 7.90
C LEU A 349 -18.81 5.23 7.69
N GLU A 350 -19.45 4.06 7.67
CA GLU A 350 -18.74 2.78 7.46
C GLU A 350 -18.17 2.74 6.05
N LYS A 351 -18.97 3.18 5.06
CA LYS A 351 -18.51 3.35 3.69
C LYS A 351 -17.38 4.36 3.57
N ALA A 352 -17.50 5.52 4.22
CA ALA A 352 -16.44 6.54 4.21
C ALA A 352 -15.13 6.01 4.79
N CYS A 353 -15.19 5.32 5.94
CA CYS A 353 -14.05 4.63 6.53
C CYS A 353 -13.43 3.60 5.57
N GLY A 354 -14.28 2.80 4.91
CA GLY A 354 -13.83 1.82 3.91
C GLY A 354 -13.12 2.44 2.72
N VAL A 355 -13.59 3.59 2.22
CA VAL A 355 -12.91 4.32 1.14
C VAL A 355 -11.55 4.86 1.60
N ILE A 356 -11.46 5.42 2.82
CA ILE A 356 -10.20 5.92 3.38
C ILE A 356 -9.19 4.78 3.57
N ILE A 357 -9.59 3.69 4.21
CA ILE A 357 -8.72 2.52 4.46
C ILE A 357 -8.17 1.98 3.13
N ASN A 358 -9.04 1.78 2.14
CA ASN A 358 -8.60 1.30 0.83
C ASN A 358 -7.64 2.28 0.14
N ALA A 359 -7.89 3.58 0.20
CA ALA A 359 -7.00 4.58 -0.37
C ALA A 359 -5.61 4.59 0.29
N LEU A 360 -5.55 4.45 1.63
CA LEU A 360 -4.28 4.34 2.38
C LEU A 360 -3.47 3.11 2.00
N LEU A 361 -4.16 1.98 1.78
CA LEU A 361 -3.52 0.73 1.35
C LEU A 361 -3.02 0.86 -0.11
N ASP A 362 -3.84 1.41 -0.99
CA ASP A 362 -3.50 1.61 -2.41
C ASP A 362 -2.36 2.62 -2.64
N SER A 363 -2.21 3.62 -1.78
CA SER A 363 -1.13 4.61 -1.90
C SER A 363 0.21 4.04 -1.44
N SER A 364 0.20 3.27 -0.35
CA SER A 364 1.40 2.66 0.22
C SER A 364 2.04 1.64 -0.74
N GLN A 365 1.22 0.86 -1.45
CA GLN A 365 1.72 -0.08 -2.49
C GLN A 365 2.39 0.64 -3.68
N ARG A 366 1.96 1.87 -4.01
CA ARG A 366 2.50 2.64 -5.14
C ARG A 366 3.84 3.31 -4.84
N LEU A 367 4.12 3.61 -3.58
CA LEU A 367 5.33 4.31 -3.14
C LEU A 367 6.56 3.38 -3.05
N ASP A 368 6.36 2.07 -2.88
CA ASP A 368 7.44 1.10 -2.62
C ASP A 368 8.27 0.67 -3.85
N LEU A 369 7.93 1.15 -5.05
CA LEU A 369 8.57 0.71 -6.29
C LEU A 369 9.48 1.76 -6.97
N GLY A 370 9.65 2.95 -6.36
CA GLY A 370 10.47 4.04 -6.91
C GLY A 370 11.43 4.61 -5.86
N GLY A 371 12.73 4.42 -6.05
CA GLY A 371 13.76 4.79 -5.08
C GLY A 371 13.88 6.29 -4.80
N CYS A 372 13.86 6.64 -3.51
CA CYS A 372 14.76 7.60 -2.87
C CYS A 372 14.89 7.20 -1.40
N GLY A 373 16.11 7.24 -0.86
CA GLY A 373 16.48 6.66 0.43
C GLY A 373 15.63 7.15 1.63
N GLN A 374 15.50 6.25 2.61
CA GLN A 374 14.64 6.31 3.80
C GLN A 374 13.18 5.90 3.56
N SER A 375 13.00 4.61 3.28
CA SER A 375 11.78 3.85 3.51
C SER A 375 11.27 4.06 4.94
N LYS A 376 10.40 5.07 5.12
CA LYS A 376 9.33 4.98 6.11
C LYS A 376 8.05 4.79 5.32
N MET A 377 7.67 3.53 5.19
CA MET A 377 6.33 3.10 4.81
C MET A 377 5.35 3.59 5.90
N SER A 378 5.11 4.89 5.96
CA SER A 378 4.30 5.57 6.97
C SER A 378 2.98 6.00 6.34
N VAL A 379 1.89 5.49 6.94
CA VAL A 379 0.52 5.96 6.66
C VAL A 379 0.46 7.46 6.93
N SER A 380 -0.21 8.23 6.08
CA SER A 380 -0.38 9.67 6.28
C SER A 380 -1.04 9.94 7.65
N PRO A 381 -0.36 10.64 8.58
CA PRO A 381 -0.88 10.84 9.93
C PRO A 381 -2.14 11.71 9.95
N GLU A 382 -2.27 12.65 9.01
CA GLU A 382 -3.40 13.57 8.92
C GLU A 382 -4.68 12.84 8.49
N ILE A 383 -4.60 12.02 7.44
CA ILE A 383 -5.74 11.21 6.98
C ILE A 383 -6.09 10.12 8.00
N LEU A 384 -5.08 9.53 8.65
CA LEU A 384 -5.31 8.59 9.75
C LEU A 384 -6.04 9.26 10.92
N CYS A 385 -5.71 10.52 11.25
CA CYS A 385 -6.41 11.28 12.28
C CYS A 385 -7.89 11.51 11.91
N ARG A 386 -8.19 11.83 10.65
CA ARG A 386 -9.59 11.93 10.17
C ARG A 386 -10.32 10.59 10.26
N LEU A 387 -9.64 9.48 9.96
CA LEU A 387 -10.20 8.15 10.15
C LEU A 387 -10.50 7.86 11.62
N GLN A 388 -9.62 8.25 12.56
CA GLN A 388 -9.87 8.10 14.00
C GLN A 388 -11.13 8.85 14.44
N GLU A 389 -11.37 10.06 13.91
CA GLU A 389 -12.55 10.87 14.21
C GLU A 389 -13.85 10.21 13.72
N LEU A 390 -13.87 9.74 12.47
CA LEU A 390 -15.03 9.03 11.90
C LEU A 390 -15.33 7.73 12.66
N VAL A 391 -14.29 6.98 13.05
CA VAL A 391 -14.42 5.75 13.83
C VAL A 391 -14.92 6.04 15.25
N LEU A 392 -14.48 7.15 15.85
CA LEU A 392 -15.00 7.60 17.14
C LEU A 392 -16.49 7.95 17.04
N GLU A 393 -16.90 8.66 15.99
CA GLU A 393 -18.31 8.99 15.74
C GLU A 393 -19.17 7.72 15.58
N LEU A 394 -18.70 6.74 14.81
CA LEU A 394 -19.33 5.42 14.69
C LEU A 394 -19.53 4.75 16.04
N ARG A 395 -18.54 4.83 16.95
CA ARG A 395 -18.62 4.25 18.28
C ARG A 395 -19.61 4.99 19.20
N CYS A 396 -19.69 6.32 19.08
CA CYS A 396 -20.57 7.15 19.89
C CYS A 396 -22.05 7.07 19.46
N ARG A 397 -22.36 6.51 18.28
CA ARG A 397 -23.74 6.31 17.85
C ARG A 397 -24.48 5.42 18.86
N PRO A 398 -25.73 5.76 19.24
CA PRO A 398 -26.52 4.92 20.11
C PRO A 398 -26.63 3.52 19.49
N LYS A 399 -26.17 2.50 20.21
CA LYS A 399 -26.42 1.10 19.85
C LYS A 399 -27.93 0.96 19.76
N LEU A 400 -28.47 0.72 18.55
CA LEU A 400 -29.92 0.60 18.36
C LEU A 400 -30.50 -0.44 19.34
N LEU A 401 -31.75 -0.20 19.75
CA LEU A 401 -32.53 -0.97 20.71
C LEU A 401 -32.39 -2.50 20.60
N PRO A 402 -32.57 -3.23 21.73
CA PRO A 402 -32.42 -4.68 21.81
C PRO A 402 -33.50 -5.37 20.96
N GLY A 403 -33.12 -5.82 19.77
CA GLY A 403 -34.04 -6.48 18.84
C GLY A 403 -33.46 -6.79 17.46
N CYS A 404 -32.49 -6.01 16.99
CA CYS A 404 -31.76 -6.33 15.75
C CYS A 404 -30.53 -7.20 16.05
N SER A 405 -30.75 -8.47 16.41
CA SER A 405 -29.71 -9.50 16.46
C SER A 405 -29.38 -10.03 15.05
N ALA A 406 -29.17 -9.13 14.07
CA ALA A 406 -28.34 -9.51 12.94
C ALA A 406 -26.91 -9.42 13.46
N ALA A 407 -26.13 -10.50 13.38
CA ALA A 407 -24.73 -10.51 13.76
C ALA A 407 -24.02 -9.29 13.15
N GLN A 408 -23.85 -8.23 13.94
CA GLN A 408 -23.31 -6.97 13.45
C GLN A 408 -21.82 -7.24 13.22
N ARG A 409 -21.51 -7.57 11.98
CA ARG A 409 -20.16 -7.89 11.56
C ARG A 409 -19.32 -6.64 11.72
N HIS A 410 -18.09 -6.85 12.16
CA HIS A 410 -17.21 -5.75 12.47
C HIS A 410 -16.68 -5.12 11.17
N PHE A 411 -17.26 -3.97 10.78
CA PHE A 411 -17.01 -3.32 9.48
C PHE A 411 -15.52 -3.25 9.09
N LEU A 412 -14.64 -2.91 10.05
CA LEU A 412 -13.20 -2.81 9.82
C LEU A 412 -12.60 -4.14 9.32
N PHE A 413 -12.90 -5.26 9.99
CA PHE A 413 -12.37 -6.56 9.58
C PHE A 413 -13.01 -7.05 8.28
N GLU A 414 -14.26 -6.68 7.99
CA GLU A 414 -14.87 -6.97 6.68
C GLU A 414 -14.14 -6.28 5.53
N ILE A 415 -13.78 -5.00 5.69
CA ILE A 415 -13.01 -4.26 4.69
C ILE A 415 -11.65 -4.93 4.46
N LEU A 416 -10.94 -5.25 5.55
CA LEU A 416 -9.60 -5.86 5.46
C LEU A 416 -9.65 -7.29 4.88
N GLN A 417 -10.61 -8.12 5.28
CA GLN A 417 -10.77 -9.48 4.76
C GLN A 417 -11.29 -9.49 3.32
N GLY A 418 -12.22 -8.60 2.97
CA GLY A 418 -12.74 -8.44 1.62
C GLY A 418 -11.62 -8.15 0.61
N ARG A 419 -10.64 -7.35 1.02
CA ARG A 419 -9.47 -7.03 0.20
C ARG A 419 -8.52 -8.21 -0.01
N LEU A 420 -8.30 -9.01 1.04
CA LEU A 420 -7.45 -10.21 0.95
C LEU A 420 -8.10 -11.34 0.15
N THR A 421 -9.44 -11.43 0.18
CA THR A 421 -10.20 -12.46 -0.55
C THR A 421 -10.45 -12.13 -2.01
N ALA A 422 -10.53 -10.84 -2.36
CA ALA A 422 -10.68 -10.39 -3.74
C ALA A 422 -9.44 -10.67 -4.63
N SER A 423 -8.27 -10.89 -4.02
CA SER A 423 -7.05 -11.27 -4.74
C SER A 423 -7.03 -12.78 -5.02
N GLN A 424 -6.58 -13.18 -6.21
CA GLN A 424 -6.43 -14.60 -6.57
C GLN A 424 -5.41 -15.26 -5.63
N HIS A 425 -5.72 -16.47 -5.17
CA HIS A 425 -4.85 -17.24 -4.27
C HIS A 425 -3.86 -18.05 -5.10
N GLY A 426 -2.83 -17.41 -5.62
CA GLY A 426 -1.71 -18.07 -6.30
C GLY A 426 -0.60 -18.44 -5.32
N SER A 427 0.06 -19.55 -5.60
CA SER A 427 1.25 -20.00 -4.87
C SER A 427 2.52 -19.23 -5.25
N ALA A 428 2.43 -18.28 -6.18
CA ALA A 428 3.56 -17.52 -6.69
C ALA A 428 4.17 -16.64 -5.58
N LEU A 429 5.50 -16.56 -5.56
CA LEU A 429 6.24 -15.79 -4.56
C LEU A 429 5.82 -14.31 -4.52
N GLY A 430 5.53 -13.71 -5.67
CA GLY A 430 5.08 -12.32 -5.77
C GLY A 430 3.77 -12.06 -5.02
N GLU A 431 2.82 -12.99 -5.10
CA GLU A 431 1.54 -12.86 -4.39
C GLU A 431 1.68 -13.06 -2.88
N GLN A 432 2.58 -13.95 -2.46
CA GLN A 432 2.92 -14.13 -1.05
C GLN A 432 3.57 -12.88 -0.45
N LEU A 433 4.50 -12.27 -1.17
CA LEU A 433 5.16 -11.02 -0.75
C LEU A 433 4.15 -9.85 -0.70
N TRP A 434 3.31 -9.72 -1.72
CA TRP A 434 2.23 -8.72 -1.73
C TRP A 434 1.30 -8.91 -0.52
N ARG A 435 0.86 -10.14 -0.25
CA ARG A 435 -0.02 -10.42 0.91
C ARG A 435 0.65 -10.08 2.23
N GLN A 436 1.95 -10.38 2.38
CA GLN A 436 2.71 -10.01 3.58
C GLN A 436 2.81 -8.49 3.76
N GLN A 437 3.15 -7.76 2.70
CA GLN A 437 3.20 -6.29 2.70
C GLN A 437 1.83 -5.70 3.07
N GLU A 438 0.76 -6.27 2.52
CA GLU A 438 -0.62 -5.85 2.79
C GLU A 438 -1.00 -6.04 4.26
N LEU A 439 -0.69 -7.20 4.83
CA LEU A 439 -0.95 -7.49 6.25
C LEU A 439 -0.13 -6.60 7.20
N LEU A 440 1.09 -6.20 6.82
CA LEU A 440 1.88 -5.23 7.58
C LEU A 440 1.22 -3.85 7.59
N LEU A 441 0.60 -3.44 6.47
CA LEU A 441 -0.17 -2.20 6.38
C LEU A 441 -1.48 -2.28 7.17
N HIS A 442 -2.21 -3.40 7.07
CA HIS A 442 -3.39 -3.67 7.89
C HIS A 442 -3.07 -3.47 9.38
N ARG A 443 -1.98 -4.07 9.86
CA ARG A 443 -1.51 -3.92 11.25
C ARG A 443 -1.24 -2.45 11.60
N ARG A 444 -0.59 -1.69 10.72
CA ARG A 444 -0.30 -0.26 10.97
C ARG A 444 -1.57 0.58 11.07
N ILE A 445 -2.55 0.34 10.20
CA ILE A 445 -3.85 1.02 10.27
C ILE A 445 -4.55 0.66 11.58
N LEU A 446 -4.63 -0.63 11.92
CA LEU A 446 -5.26 -1.11 13.16
C LEU A 446 -4.66 -0.45 14.41
N VAL A 447 -3.34 -0.47 14.55
CA VAL A 447 -2.65 0.15 15.70
C VAL A 447 -2.76 1.68 15.69
N GLY A 448 -2.97 2.26 14.51
CA GLY A 448 -3.22 3.68 14.31
C GLY A 448 -4.62 4.13 14.74
N LEU A 449 -5.58 3.24 14.91
CA LEU A 449 -6.92 3.56 15.40
C LEU A 449 -6.98 3.53 16.93
N PRO A 450 -8.06 4.02 17.58
CA PRO A 450 -8.21 3.85 19.03
C PRO A 450 -8.24 2.37 19.41
N ALA A 451 -7.52 1.97 20.46
CA ALA A 451 -7.37 0.56 20.87
C ALA A 451 -8.69 -0.19 21.08
N SER A 452 -9.70 0.51 21.57
CA SER A 452 -11.01 -0.03 21.84
C SER A 452 -11.81 -0.35 20.56
N THR A 453 -11.31 -0.01 19.37
CA THR A 453 -11.93 -0.34 18.07
C THR A 453 -11.72 -1.78 17.65
N LEU A 454 -10.79 -2.52 18.27
CA LEU A 454 -10.61 -3.95 17.97
C LEU A 454 -11.69 -4.83 18.60
N ILE A 455 -12.43 -4.30 19.57
CA ILE A 455 -13.32 -5.05 20.45
C ILE A 455 -14.71 -4.43 20.37
N THR A 456 -15.65 -5.25 19.94
CA THR A 456 -17.06 -4.91 19.94
C THR A 456 -17.68 -5.23 21.29
N THR A 457 -18.80 -4.59 21.60
CA THR A 457 -19.58 -4.87 22.82
C THR A 457 -20.96 -5.32 22.38
N CYS A 458 -21.35 -6.50 22.81
CA CYS A 458 -22.63 -7.11 22.45
C CYS A 458 -23.54 -7.18 23.69
N TRP A 459 -24.85 -7.13 23.44
CA TRP A 459 -25.84 -7.40 24.47
C TRP A 459 -26.11 -8.90 24.51
N LYS A 460 -25.78 -9.55 25.63
CA LYS A 460 -26.04 -10.98 25.83
C LYS A 460 -26.91 -11.15 27.08
N GLY A 461 -28.19 -11.45 26.87
CA GLY A 461 -29.19 -11.36 27.94
C GLY A 461 -29.43 -9.90 28.33
N ASN A 462 -29.30 -9.58 29.63
CA ASN A 462 -29.44 -8.22 30.17
C ASN A 462 -28.09 -7.52 30.45
N LYS A 463 -26.95 -8.13 30.09
CA LYS A 463 -25.62 -7.57 30.34
C LYS A 463 -24.92 -7.22 29.03
N THR A 464 -24.11 -6.16 29.06
CA THR A 464 -23.14 -5.86 28.00
C THR A 464 -21.89 -6.70 28.20
N VAL A 465 -21.51 -7.47 27.17
CA VAL A 465 -20.34 -8.36 27.18
C VAL A 465 -19.36 -7.94 26.08
N LEU A 466 -18.07 -8.22 26.30
CA LEU A 466 -17.01 -7.98 25.33
C LEU A 466 -17.03 -9.07 24.24
N ASP A 467 -17.06 -8.67 22.98
CA ASP A 467 -16.96 -9.56 21.83
C ASP A 467 -15.67 -9.32 21.05
N CYS A 468 -14.79 -10.33 21.09
CA CYS A 468 -13.49 -10.34 20.44
C CYS A 468 -13.46 -11.30 19.22
N ASP A 469 -14.58 -11.91 18.83
CA ASP A 469 -14.58 -13.03 17.88
C ASP A 469 -14.08 -12.62 16.49
N ASN A 470 -14.46 -11.44 15.99
CA ASN A 470 -13.98 -10.93 14.70
C ASN A 470 -12.45 -10.71 14.68
N PHE A 471 -11.89 -10.17 15.77
CA PHE A 471 -10.44 -10.01 15.91
C PHE A 471 -9.75 -11.37 15.99
N PHE A 472 -10.30 -12.33 16.74
CA PHE A 472 -9.76 -13.68 16.83
C PHE A 472 -9.76 -14.40 15.48
N CYS A 473 -10.85 -14.31 14.72
CA CYS A 473 -10.93 -14.83 13.36
C CYS A 473 -9.85 -14.22 12.48
N PHE A 474 -9.67 -12.90 12.50
CA PHE A 474 -8.64 -12.21 11.70
C PHE A 474 -7.22 -12.58 12.13
N VAL A 475 -6.95 -12.73 13.42
CA VAL A 475 -5.65 -13.15 13.93
C VAL A 475 -5.30 -14.58 13.51
N ASN A 476 -6.24 -15.51 13.69
CA ASN A 476 -6.02 -16.92 13.42
C ASN A 476 -5.94 -17.27 11.94
N SER A 477 -6.59 -16.49 11.06
CA SER A 477 -6.55 -16.69 9.61
C SER A 477 -5.39 -15.93 8.96
N GLU A 478 -5.13 -14.69 9.37
CA GLU A 478 -4.24 -13.79 8.65
C GLU A 478 -3.03 -13.35 9.47
N LEU A 479 -3.22 -12.63 10.60
CA LEU A 479 -2.11 -11.96 11.28
C LEU A 479 -1.07 -12.92 11.84
N LYS A 480 -1.48 -14.13 12.28
CA LYS A 480 -0.54 -15.13 12.80
C LYS A 480 0.54 -15.52 11.78
N ASN A 481 0.25 -15.35 10.49
CA ASN A 481 1.14 -15.71 9.40
C ASN A 481 2.24 -14.67 9.11
N VAL A 482 2.17 -13.50 9.76
CA VAL A 482 3.18 -12.43 9.70
C VAL A 482 3.86 -12.23 11.07
N CYS A 483 3.69 -13.18 11.99
CA CYS A 483 4.28 -13.16 13.32
C CYS A 483 5.80 -13.28 13.30
N SER A 484 6.44 -12.50 14.17
CA SER A 484 7.81 -12.79 14.61
C SER A 484 7.84 -14.12 15.36
N ARG A 485 8.84 -14.96 15.09
CA ARG A 485 9.06 -16.25 15.77
C ARG A 485 8.00 -17.34 15.56
N GLY A 486 6.99 -17.08 14.73
CA GLY A 486 5.97 -18.06 14.37
C GLY A 486 4.90 -18.37 15.42
N TYR A 487 5.00 -17.91 16.67
CA TYR A 487 3.99 -18.11 17.72
C TYR A 487 3.60 -16.82 18.48
N ALA A 488 4.16 -15.66 18.09
CA ALA A 488 3.89 -14.40 18.77
C ALA A 488 3.67 -13.24 17.79
N LEU A 489 2.58 -12.50 18.00
CA LEU A 489 2.30 -11.23 17.36
C LEU A 489 3.31 -10.18 17.79
N SER A 490 3.45 -9.11 17.00
CA SER A 490 4.31 -7.99 17.39
C SER A 490 3.81 -7.30 18.67
N TYR A 491 4.73 -6.64 19.37
CA TYR A 491 4.39 -5.91 20.60
C TYR A 491 3.27 -4.91 20.38
N ASP A 492 3.32 -4.13 19.29
CA ASP A 492 2.38 -3.02 19.06
C ASP A 492 0.93 -3.48 19.01
N ILE A 493 0.61 -4.52 18.23
CA ILE A 493 -0.76 -5.05 18.13
C ILE A 493 -1.17 -5.79 19.41
N THR A 494 -0.23 -6.48 20.07
CA THR A 494 -0.50 -7.16 21.36
C THR A 494 -0.89 -6.14 22.41
N ALA A 495 -0.07 -5.11 22.63
CA ALA A 495 -0.37 -4.04 23.57
C ALA A 495 -1.65 -3.30 23.18
N HIS A 496 -1.90 -3.10 21.88
CA HIS A 496 -3.14 -2.48 21.40
C HIS A 496 -4.38 -3.28 21.78
N PHE A 497 -4.37 -4.61 21.60
CA PHE A 497 -5.48 -5.48 22.01
C PHE A 497 -5.76 -5.37 23.52
N PHE A 498 -4.74 -5.54 24.38
CA PHE A 498 -4.98 -5.49 25.84
C PHE A 498 -5.42 -4.09 26.30
N ARG A 499 -4.84 -3.02 25.77
CA ARG A 499 -5.30 -1.64 26.07
C ARG A 499 -6.74 -1.43 25.62
N GLY A 500 -7.10 -2.01 24.47
CA GLY A 500 -8.45 -2.00 23.93
C GLY A 500 -9.43 -2.75 24.82
N LEU A 501 -9.02 -3.91 25.32
CA LEU A 501 -9.81 -4.76 26.23
C LEU A 501 -10.17 -4.00 27.50
N LEU A 502 -9.20 -3.35 28.12
CA LEU A 502 -9.43 -2.52 29.31
C LEU A 502 -10.37 -1.34 29.01
N ASN A 503 -10.20 -0.68 27.87
CA ASN A 503 -11.06 0.45 27.51
C ASN A 503 -12.49 0.02 27.16
N ALA A 504 -12.67 -1.08 26.44
CA ALA A 504 -13.98 -1.60 26.08
C ALA A 504 -14.74 -2.14 27.31
N SER A 505 -14.01 -2.62 28.33
CA SER A 505 -14.63 -3.09 29.60
C SER A 505 -15.35 -2.00 30.39
N LEU A 506 -15.14 -0.71 30.08
CA LEU A 506 -15.91 0.39 30.67
C LEU A 506 -17.38 0.36 30.29
N ASP A 507 -17.72 -0.28 29.18
CA ASP A 507 -19.11 -0.43 28.72
C ASP A 507 -19.83 -1.61 29.42
N CYS A 508 -19.10 -2.43 30.20
CA CYS A 508 -19.64 -3.57 30.94
C CYS A 508 -20.16 -3.14 32.32
N GLU A 509 -21.11 -3.90 32.88
CA GLU A 509 -21.58 -3.69 34.26
C GLU A 509 -20.47 -3.98 35.29
N ASP A 510 -19.75 -5.09 35.11
CA ASP A 510 -18.54 -5.44 35.85
C ASP A 510 -17.37 -5.57 34.87
N ALA A 511 -16.46 -4.61 34.93
CA ALA A 511 -15.28 -4.57 34.07
C ALA A 511 -14.30 -5.73 34.34
N ALA A 512 -14.18 -6.18 35.60
CA ALA A 512 -13.29 -7.28 35.95
C ALA A 512 -13.85 -8.62 35.46
N GLU A 513 -15.15 -8.84 35.60
CA GLU A 513 -15.85 -10.02 35.05
C GLU A 513 -15.66 -10.09 33.53
N GLY A 514 -15.92 -8.98 32.81
CA GLY A 514 -15.78 -8.92 31.36
C GLY A 514 -14.35 -9.17 30.86
N VAL A 515 -13.33 -8.64 31.55
CA VAL A 515 -11.93 -8.91 31.21
C VAL A 515 -11.56 -10.37 31.47
N ASN A 516 -12.00 -10.96 32.58
CA ASN A 516 -11.75 -12.37 32.88
C ASN A 516 -12.39 -13.30 31.84
N GLU A 517 -13.64 -13.04 31.43
CA GLU A 517 -14.32 -13.82 30.40
C GLU A 517 -13.61 -13.73 29.04
N ALA A 518 -13.16 -12.53 28.65
CA ALA A 518 -12.43 -12.35 27.40
C ALA A 518 -11.08 -13.09 27.41
N LEU A 519 -10.33 -13.03 28.51
CA LEU A 519 -9.03 -13.71 28.63
C LEU A 519 -9.17 -15.24 28.69
N THR A 520 -10.19 -15.76 29.36
CA THR A 520 -10.50 -17.20 29.34
C THR A 520 -10.92 -17.65 27.93
N THR A 521 -11.67 -16.82 27.19
CA THR A 521 -12.01 -17.08 25.80
C THR A 521 -10.77 -17.09 24.90
N CYS A 522 -9.78 -16.21 25.13
CA CYS A 522 -8.51 -16.23 24.40
C CYS A 522 -7.79 -17.59 24.52
N GLN A 523 -7.86 -18.26 25.68
CA GLN A 523 -7.18 -19.55 25.88
C GLN A 523 -7.67 -20.65 24.92
N THR A 524 -8.93 -20.57 24.47
CA THR A 524 -9.55 -21.58 23.60
C THR A 524 -9.69 -21.12 22.16
N LYS A 525 -10.10 -19.87 21.92
CA LYS A 525 -10.37 -19.35 20.58
C LYS A 525 -9.15 -18.70 19.91
N CYS A 526 -8.25 -18.05 20.66
CA CYS A 526 -7.12 -17.29 20.08
C CYS A 526 -5.88 -17.30 21.00
N PRO A 527 -5.26 -18.47 21.23
CA PRO A 527 -4.18 -18.64 22.20
C PRO A 527 -2.94 -17.79 21.88
N VAL A 528 -2.70 -17.47 20.60
CA VAL A 528 -1.57 -16.66 20.15
C VAL A 528 -1.52 -15.28 20.81
N VAL A 529 -2.67 -14.69 21.17
CA VAL A 529 -2.72 -13.40 21.86
C VAL A 529 -2.09 -13.49 23.25
N LEU A 530 -2.36 -14.58 23.99
CA LEU A 530 -1.79 -14.82 25.32
C LEU A 530 -0.32 -15.23 25.26
N LEU A 531 0.07 -16.01 24.24
CA LEU A 531 1.48 -16.30 23.98
C LEU A 531 2.28 -15.03 23.69
N SER A 532 1.70 -14.13 22.90
CA SER A 532 2.30 -12.82 22.62
C SER A 532 2.41 -11.98 23.90
N ALA A 533 1.39 -12.01 24.75
CA ALA A 533 1.42 -11.34 26.05
C ALA A 533 2.54 -11.87 26.94
N ALA A 534 2.69 -13.20 27.03
CA ALA A 534 3.75 -13.85 27.80
C ALA A 534 5.14 -13.46 27.28
N LEU A 535 5.33 -13.47 25.96
CA LEU A 535 6.57 -13.01 25.33
C LEU A 535 6.84 -11.54 25.68
N TRP A 536 5.86 -10.64 25.62
CA TRP A 536 6.05 -9.20 25.79
C TRP A 536 5.79 -8.66 27.21
N TRP A 537 5.54 -9.53 28.18
CA TRP A 537 5.03 -9.16 29.50
C TRP A 537 5.81 -8.05 30.22
N PRO A 538 7.16 -8.03 30.26
CA PRO A 538 7.92 -6.96 30.92
C PRO A 538 7.63 -5.56 30.41
N ARG A 539 7.27 -5.42 29.12
CA ARG A 539 6.87 -4.13 28.52
C ARG A 539 5.38 -3.86 28.69
N LEU A 540 4.57 -4.92 28.70
CA LEU A 540 3.11 -4.85 28.75
C LEU A 540 2.60 -4.55 30.17
N GLU A 541 3.15 -5.20 31.19
CA GLU A 541 2.74 -5.09 32.58
C GLU A 541 2.60 -3.64 33.08
N PRO A 542 3.62 -2.76 32.98
CA PRO A 542 3.49 -1.39 33.48
C PRO A 542 2.39 -0.60 32.76
N VAL A 543 2.15 -0.87 31.47
CA VAL A 543 1.09 -0.23 30.69
C VAL A 543 -0.28 -0.66 31.20
N LEU A 544 -0.51 -1.96 31.41
CA LEU A 544 -1.80 -2.48 31.88
C LEU A 544 -2.08 -2.07 33.32
N CYS A 545 -1.08 -2.14 34.20
CA CYS A 545 -1.23 -1.79 35.60
C CYS A 545 -1.56 -0.29 35.77
N SER A 546 -0.85 0.57 35.04
CA SER A 546 -1.11 2.01 35.08
C SER A 546 -2.46 2.36 34.47
N GLN A 547 -2.87 1.73 33.37
CA GLN A 547 -4.19 1.96 32.77
C GLN A 547 -5.31 1.48 33.69
N TRP A 548 -5.23 0.27 34.24
CA TRP A 548 -6.23 -0.27 35.17
C TRP A 548 -6.40 0.62 36.39
N LYS A 549 -5.28 1.03 37.02
CA LYS A 549 -5.31 1.94 38.17
C LYS A 549 -5.97 3.28 37.85
N ARG A 550 -5.73 3.85 36.65
CA ARG A 550 -6.38 5.10 36.21
C ARG A 550 -7.88 4.96 35.95
N LEU A 551 -8.32 3.83 35.40
CA LEU A 551 -9.72 3.61 35.03
C LEU A 551 -10.58 3.19 36.22
N PHE A 552 -10.07 2.33 37.09
CA PHE A 552 -10.89 1.67 38.11
C PHE A 552 -10.44 1.92 39.56
N GLY A 553 -9.20 2.35 39.79
CA GLY A 553 -8.66 2.53 41.15
C GLY A 553 -8.60 1.25 42.01
N ALA A 554 -8.84 0.08 41.42
CA ALA A 554 -9.02 -1.22 42.06
C ALA A 554 -7.80 -2.14 41.83
N PRO A 555 -7.65 -3.25 42.59
CA PRO A 555 -6.72 -4.32 42.23
C PRO A 555 -7.03 -4.86 40.82
N LEU A 556 -6.01 -5.44 40.17
CA LEU A 556 -6.16 -6.03 38.83
C LEU A 556 -7.25 -7.11 38.83
N ALA A 557 -7.90 -7.28 37.68
CA ALA A 557 -8.74 -8.43 37.42
C ALA A 557 -7.96 -9.74 37.61
N GLU A 558 -8.64 -10.78 38.10
CA GLU A 558 -8.02 -12.05 38.52
C GLU A 558 -7.14 -12.67 37.42
N GLU A 559 -7.61 -12.74 36.18
CA GLU A 559 -6.83 -13.34 35.07
C GLU A 559 -5.58 -12.51 34.72
N LEU A 560 -5.63 -11.17 34.86
CA LEU A 560 -4.45 -10.33 34.67
C LEU A 560 -3.43 -10.49 35.79
N ASP A 561 -3.90 -10.67 37.04
CA ASP A 561 -3.02 -10.92 38.17
C ASP A 561 -2.41 -12.33 38.12
N ARG A 562 -3.13 -13.33 37.58
CA ARG A 562 -2.58 -14.66 37.27
C ARG A 562 -1.41 -14.57 36.27
N LEU A 563 -1.57 -13.81 35.19
CA LEU A 563 -0.49 -13.57 34.20
C LEU A 563 0.74 -12.92 34.86
N ARG A 564 0.54 -11.93 35.74
CA ARG A 564 1.61 -11.34 36.56
C ARG A 564 2.28 -12.38 37.45
N GLY A 565 1.49 -13.23 38.12
CA GLY A 565 1.97 -14.30 38.98
C GLY A 565 2.88 -15.29 38.24
N TRP A 566 2.54 -15.68 37.01
CA TRP A 566 3.38 -16.56 36.19
C TRP A 566 4.70 -15.92 35.78
N HIS A 567 4.69 -14.65 35.37
CA HIS A 567 5.92 -13.92 35.09
C HIS A 567 6.82 -13.81 36.33
N GLY A 568 6.25 -13.42 37.48
CA GLY A 568 6.98 -13.30 38.74
C GLY A 568 7.53 -14.65 39.25
N SER A 569 6.85 -15.76 38.94
CA SER A 569 7.32 -17.11 39.28
C SER A 569 8.43 -17.58 38.34
N SER A 570 8.32 -17.28 37.04
CA SER A 570 9.34 -17.61 36.03
C SER A 570 10.66 -16.90 36.32
N THR A 571 10.61 -15.62 36.66
CA THR A 571 11.81 -14.83 37.00
C THR A 571 12.45 -15.28 38.31
N ARG A 572 11.67 -15.56 39.36
CA ARG A 572 12.18 -16.12 40.63
C ARG A 572 12.81 -17.51 40.44
N PHE A 573 12.21 -18.35 39.60
CA PHE A 573 12.76 -19.66 39.28
C PHE A 573 14.16 -19.54 38.66
N LEU A 574 14.33 -18.67 37.64
CA LEU A 574 15.63 -18.48 36.99
C LEU A 574 16.67 -17.77 37.86
N CYS A 575 16.25 -16.81 38.70
CA CYS A 575 17.16 -16.02 39.52
C CYS A 575 17.61 -16.73 40.81
N SER A 576 16.75 -17.54 41.44
CA SER A 576 17.00 -18.09 42.78
C SER A 576 16.65 -19.58 42.92
N GLY A 577 16.32 -20.29 41.84
CA GLY A 577 15.95 -21.71 41.88
C GLY A 577 14.66 -22.00 42.69
N ALA A 578 13.81 -20.99 42.89
CA ALA A 578 12.58 -21.13 43.66
C ALA A 578 11.59 -22.07 42.97
N VAL A 579 10.78 -22.81 43.74
CA VAL A 579 9.79 -23.75 43.17
C VAL A 579 8.86 -23.06 42.18
N PHE A 580 8.81 -23.57 40.95
CA PHE A 580 7.90 -23.08 39.93
C PHE A 580 6.49 -23.66 40.16
N PRO A 581 5.46 -22.84 40.36
CA PRO A 581 4.12 -23.34 40.63
C PRO A 581 3.54 -24.00 39.37
N LEU A 582 3.02 -25.22 39.54
CA LEU A 582 2.22 -25.89 38.51
C LEU A 582 0.86 -25.19 38.45
N SER A 583 0.61 -24.45 37.37
CA SER A 583 -0.66 -23.75 37.15
C SER A 583 -1.25 -24.14 35.80
N ASP A 584 -2.57 -24.33 35.79
CA ASP A 584 -3.34 -24.53 34.58
C ASP A 584 -3.63 -23.18 33.89
N PRO A 585 -3.46 -23.06 32.56
CA PRO A 585 -3.00 -24.11 31.63
C PRO A 585 -1.47 -24.21 31.49
N PRO A 586 -0.90 -25.43 31.34
CA PRO A 586 0.55 -25.68 31.36
C PRO A 586 1.32 -25.06 30.18
N TRP A 587 0.66 -24.82 29.05
CA TRP A 587 1.29 -24.20 27.88
C TRP A 587 1.55 -22.69 28.10
N LEU A 588 0.74 -22.03 28.92
CA LEU A 588 0.87 -20.59 29.18
C LEU A 588 1.98 -20.32 30.19
N SER A 589 2.05 -21.12 31.26
CA SER A 589 3.17 -21.08 32.20
C SER A 589 4.51 -21.41 31.52
N ALA A 590 4.51 -22.39 30.59
CA ALA A 590 5.66 -22.66 29.72
C ALA A 590 6.05 -21.44 28.86
N ALA A 591 5.09 -20.71 28.30
CA ALA A 591 5.37 -19.53 27.47
C ALA A 591 6.02 -18.39 28.27
N PHE A 592 5.59 -18.16 29.52
CA PHE A 592 6.24 -17.18 30.42
C PHE A 592 7.66 -17.60 30.81
N LEU A 593 7.86 -18.88 31.10
CA LEU A 593 9.18 -19.43 31.40
C LEU A 593 10.11 -19.29 30.19
N HIS A 594 9.66 -19.70 29.01
CA HIS A 594 10.39 -19.55 27.75
C HIS A 594 10.74 -18.08 27.46
N GLY A 595 9.79 -17.16 27.62
CA GLY A 595 10.00 -15.73 27.43
C GLY A 595 10.96 -15.09 28.44
N ALA A 596 11.05 -15.64 29.66
CA ALA A 596 12.03 -15.22 30.67
C ALA A 596 13.43 -15.73 30.35
N ILE A 597 13.52 -17.01 29.94
CA ILE A 597 14.75 -17.67 29.52
C ILE A 597 15.39 -16.91 28.32
N LEU A 598 14.61 -16.58 27.30
CA LEU A 598 15.07 -15.85 26.10
C LEU A 598 15.71 -14.48 26.41
N ARG A 599 15.37 -13.87 27.54
CA ARG A 599 15.90 -12.56 27.97
C ARG A 599 17.17 -12.67 28.80
N GLN A 600 17.49 -13.85 29.30
CA GLN A 600 18.68 -14.12 30.13
C GLN A 600 19.61 -15.15 29.47
N PRO A 601 20.12 -14.91 28.25
CA PRO A 601 21.01 -15.85 27.56
C PRO A 601 22.40 -16.01 28.23
N ARG A 602 22.69 -15.22 29.28
CA ARG A 602 23.99 -15.22 30.00
C ARG A 602 24.03 -16.16 31.21
N ALA A 603 22.96 -16.87 31.53
CA ALA A 603 23.03 -17.94 32.53
C ALA A 603 23.78 -19.13 31.92
N LYS A 604 25.10 -19.18 32.12
CA LYS A 604 25.97 -20.31 31.70
C LYS A 604 25.72 -21.60 32.48
N SER A 605 24.68 -21.67 33.31
CA SER A 605 24.25 -22.89 33.95
C SER A 605 23.43 -23.72 32.96
N PRO A 606 23.70 -25.03 32.81
CA PRO A 606 22.89 -25.90 31.97
C PRO A 606 21.41 -25.78 32.39
N LEU A 607 20.51 -25.67 31.42
CA LEU A 607 19.06 -25.70 31.67
C LEU A 607 18.69 -27.02 32.38
N GLN A 608 19.44 -28.08 32.10
CA GLN A 608 19.46 -29.34 32.87
C GLN A 608 19.51 -29.13 34.40
N VAL A 609 20.32 -28.20 34.94
CA VAL A 609 20.40 -27.96 36.40
C VAL A 609 19.10 -27.41 36.95
N HIS A 610 18.33 -26.68 36.13
CA HIS A 610 17.05 -26.10 36.52
C HIS A 610 15.90 -27.09 36.25
N LEU A 611 15.98 -27.92 35.21
CA LEU A 611 14.93 -28.83 34.75
C LEU A 611 14.98 -30.24 35.37
N THR A 612 16.08 -30.64 36.02
CA THR A 612 16.26 -31.97 36.65
C THR A 612 15.46 -32.17 37.94
N GLY A 613 14.77 -31.15 38.46
CA GLY A 613 13.86 -31.29 39.60
C GLY A 613 12.52 -31.96 39.24
N SER A 614 11.99 -32.81 40.14
CA SER A 614 10.70 -33.54 39.98
C SER A 614 9.44 -32.65 39.92
N LEU A 615 9.60 -31.33 39.83
CA LEU A 615 8.56 -30.32 40.03
C LEU A 615 7.85 -29.89 38.73
N PHE A 616 8.36 -30.26 37.56
CA PHE A 616 7.75 -29.92 36.27
C PHE A 616 6.77 -30.98 35.77
N SER A 617 5.60 -30.55 35.28
CA SER A 617 4.69 -31.45 34.58
C SER A 617 5.25 -31.78 33.19
N SER A 618 5.05 -33.01 32.75
CA SER A 618 5.38 -33.47 31.40
C SER A 618 4.82 -32.56 30.29
N GLN A 619 3.63 -31.98 30.51
CA GLN A 619 2.97 -31.10 29.55
C GLN A 619 3.66 -29.74 29.42
N LEU A 620 4.25 -29.22 30.49
CA LEU A 620 5.02 -27.97 30.45
C LEU A 620 6.29 -28.17 29.62
N LEU A 621 7.00 -29.28 29.80
CA LEU A 621 8.20 -29.61 29.01
C LEU A 621 7.87 -29.79 27.51
N VAL A 622 6.76 -30.45 27.19
CA VAL A 622 6.27 -30.57 25.80
C VAL A 622 5.98 -29.20 25.18
N ALA A 623 5.39 -28.27 25.94
CA ALA A 623 5.16 -26.91 25.46
C ALA A 623 6.47 -26.11 25.28
N LEU A 624 7.43 -26.26 26.18
CA LEU A 624 8.76 -25.64 26.05
C LEU A 624 9.50 -26.15 24.80
N LEU A 625 9.47 -27.46 24.55
CA LEU A 625 10.04 -28.06 23.34
C LEU A 625 9.38 -27.46 22.09
N PHE A 626 8.05 -27.29 22.10
CA PHE A 626 7.37 -26.68 20.96
C PHE A 626 7.86 -25.25 20.68
N PHE A 627 8.00 -24.40 21.69
CA PHE A 627 8.51 -23.04 21.49
C PHE A 627 9.97 -23.02 21.03
N SER A 628 10.83 -23.91 21.57
CA SER A 628 12.24 -23.98 21.16
C SER A 628 12.39 -24.42 19.70
N LEU A 629 11.54 -25.33 19.22
CA LEU A 629 11.50 -25.75 17.82
C LEU A 629 11.05 -24.62 16.88
N LEU A 630 10.09 -23.78 17.30
CA LEU A 630 9.68 -22.64 16.50
C LEU A 630 10.77 -21.56 16.44
N ASP A 631 11.48 -21.31 17.54
CA ASP A 631 12.65 -20.43 17.55
C ASP A 631 13.78 -20.98 16.66
N LEU A 632 14.02 -22.30 16.67
CA LEU A 632 14.98 -22.95 15.78
C LEU A 632 14.65 -22.72 14.29
N ILE A 633 13.38 -22.85 13.92
CA ILE A 633 12.89 -22.55 12.57
C ILE A 633 13.09 -21.06 12.26
N SER A 634 12.79 -20.20 13.23
CA SER A 634 12.91 -18.75 13.08
C SER A 634 14.34 -18.31 12.86
N ALA A 635 15.31 -18.92 13.55
CA ALA A 635 16.73 -18.70 13.36
C ALA A 635 17.20 -19.08 11.94
N ARG A 636 16.61 -20.11 11.33
CA ARG A 636 16.85 -20.48 9.93
C ARG A 636 16.20 -19.51 8.93
N ILE A 637 15.00 -19.01 9.23
CA ILE A 637 14.26 -18.10 8.33
C ILE A 637 14.83 -16.68 8.36
N ALA A 638 15.18 -16.18 9.54
CA ALA A 638 15.56 -14.80 9.80
C ALA A 638 16.71 -14.74 10.83
N PRO A 639 17.94 -15.11 10.44
CA PRO A 639 19.08 -15.22 11.37
C PRO A 639 19.45 -13.89 12.05
N LYS A 640 19.05 -12.75 11.48
CA LYS A 640 19.35 -11.40 12.01
C LYS A 640 18.39 -10.90 13.10
N GLU A 641 17.26 -11.57 13.34
CA GLU A 641 16.18 -11.07 14.22
C GLU A 641 16.00 -11.87 15.53
N GLY A 642 16.85 -12.87 15.78
CA GLY A 642 16.56 -13.91 16.78
C GLY A 642 17.74 -14.43 17.59
N VAL A 643 17.48 -15.56 18.24
CA VAL A 643 18.48 -16.37 18.93
C VAL A 643 19.30 -17.12 17.87
N ASP A 644 20.58 -17.32 18.15
CA ASP A 644 21.45 -18.09 17.27
C ASP A 644 20.94 -19.54 17.10
N PHE A 645 21.07 -20.08 15.88
CA PHE A 645 20.55 -21.40 15.52
C PHE A 645 21.12 -22.49 16.44
N GLN A 646 22.42 -22.43 16.74
CA GLN A 646 23.10 -23.43 17.57
C GLN A 646 22.57 -23.39 19.01
N THR A 647 22.36 -22.20 19.56
CA THR A 647 21.79 -22.04 20.91
C THR A 647 20.37 -22.62 20.99
N SER A 648 19.52 -22.35 20.00
CA SER A 648 18.16 -22.91 19.95
C SER A 648 18.16 -24.44 19.76
N LEU A 649 19.14 -24.98 19.03
CA LEU A 649 19.30 -26.42 18.85
C LEU A 649 19.69 -27.08 20.17
N GLU A 650 20.72 -26.59 20.85
CA GLU A 650 21.19 -27.10 22.15
C GLU A 650 20.06 -27.15 23.18
N TRP A 651 19.26 -26.09 23.26
CA TRP A 651 18.12 -26.06 24.17
C TRP A 651 17.03 -27.07 23.83
N SER A 652 16.75 -27.24 22.53
CA SER A 652 15.78 -28.23 22.08
C SER A 652 16.24 -29.65 22.42
N LEU A 653 17.55 -29.93 22.30
CA LEU A 653 18.14 -31.22 22.66
C LEU A 653 18.11 -31.45 24.18
N GLU A 654 18.44 -30.46 25.01
CA GLU A 654 18.37 -30.58 26.47
C GLU A 654 16.95 -30.87 26.98
N ILE A 655 15.94 -30.16 26.44
CA ILE A 655 14.53 -30.37 26.82
C ILE A 655 14.05 -31.76 26.38
N LEU A 656 14.47 -32.20 25.19
CA LEU A 656 14.14 -33.51 24.66
C LEU A 656 14.71 -34.63 25.54
N GLN A 657 15.99 -34.55 25.93
CA GLN A 657 16.61 -35.50 26.86
C GLN A 657 15.84 -35.60 28.19
N CYS A 658 15.43 -34.47 28.78
CA CYS A 658 14.61 -34.48 29.99
C CYS A 658 13.24 -35.15 29.80
N LEU A 659 12.61 -35.02 28.62
CA LEU A 659 11.34 -35.69 28.30
C LEU A 659 11.53 -37.21 28.18
N GLU A 660 12.67 -37.64 27.62
CA GLU A 660 13.04 -39.05 27.45
C GLU A 660 13.30 -39.75 28.78
N GLU A 661 14.10 -39.12 29.66
CA GLU A 661 14.35 -39.60 31.02
C GLU A 661 13.05 -39.83 31.80
N ARG A 662 12.06 -38.94 31.59
CA ARG A 662 10.74 -39.00 32.23
C ARG A 662 9.74 -39.91 31.50
N GLY A 663 10.09 -40.45 30.34
CA GLY A 663 9.21 -41.34 29.58
C GLY A 663 7.95 -40.69 29.03
N THR A 664 8.00 -39.40 28.73
CA THR A 664 6.85 -38.66 28.20
C THR A 664 6.85 -38.72 26.68
N SER A 665 5.75 -39.19 26.09
CA SER A 665 5.57 -39.17 24.64
C SER A 665 5.41 -37.72 24.13
N TRP A 666 6.35 -37.31 23.29
CA TRP A 666 6.44 -36.02 22.60
C TRP A 666 6.16 -36.06 21.09
N PRO A 667 6.23 -37.19 20.35
CA PRO A 667 5.99 -37.22 18.89
C PRO A 667 4.63 -36.66 18.45
N LEU A 668 3.64 -36.63 19.37
CA LEU A 668 2.34 -35.98 19.17
C LEU A 668 2.45 -34.50 18.80
N LEU A 669 3.58 -33.83 19.07
CA LEU A 669 3.90 -32.46 18.61
C LEU A 669 4.08 -32.31 17.10
N PHE A 670 4.19 -33.42 16.36
CA PHE A 670 4.39 -33.41 14.90
C PHE A 670 3.23 -33.96 14.02
N HIS A 671 2.22 -34.61 14.60
CA HIS A 671 0.98 -35.01 13.90
C HIS A 671 0.17 -33.85 13.25
N SER A 672 -0.69 -34.15 12.27
CA SER A 672 -1.62 -33.16 11.71
C SER A 672 -2.78 -32.86 12.66
N ALA A 673 -3.30 -31.62 12.64
CA ALA A 673 -4.35 -31.14 13.55
C ALA A 673 -5.68 -31.93 13.50
N GLU A 674 -5.93 -32.68 12.42
CA GLU A 674 -7.15 -33.49 12.24
C GLU A 674 -7.12 -34.85 12.96
N ARG A 675 -5.94 -35.39 13.32
CA ARG A 675 -5.81 -36.72 13.93
C ARG A 675 -5.63 -36.69 15.46
N ASP A 676 -5.62 -35.51 16.08
CA ASP A 676 -5.31 -35.36 17.50
C ASP A 676 -6.47 -34.65 18.25
N PRO A 677 -7.26 -35.36 19.08
CA PRO A 677 -8.25 -34.74 19.96
C PRO A 677 -7.61 -34.07 21.20
N GLY A 678 -6.26 -34.04 21.30
CA GLY A 678 -5.52 -33.73 22.51
C GLY A 678 -5.00 -32.29 22.69
N LYS A 679 -4.23 -32.13 23.77
CA LYS A 679 -3.73 -30.87 24.35
C LYS A 679 -2.71 -30.10 23.49
N CYS A 680 -2.09 -30.75 22.50
CA CYS A 680 -1.15 -30.14 21.55
C CYS A 680 -1.85 -29.30 20.46
N ARG A 681 -3.18 -29.42 20.33
CA ARG A 681 -3.98 -28.65 19.38
C ARG A 681 -3.88 -27.14 19.61
N VAL A 682 -3.85 -26.70 20.87
CA VAL A 682 -3.77 -25.27 21.23
C VAL A 682 -2.45 -24.66 20.73
N LEU A 683 -1.33 -25.32 20.99
CA LEU A 683 0.01 -24.89 20.56
C LEU A 683 0.11 -24.77 19.04
N ARG A 684 -0.38 -25.77 18.29
CA ARG A 684 -0.38 -25.70 16.82
C ARG A 684 -1.33 -24.66 16.26
N SER A 685 -2.50 -24.49 16.86
CA SER A 685 -3.46 -23.48 16.40
C SER A 685 -2.91 -22.06 16.53
N ALA A 686 -2.02 -21.84 17.52
CA ALA A 686 -1.33 -20.58 17.74
C ALA A 686 -0.15 -20.34 16.80
N ALA A 687 0.43 -21.40 16.23
CA ALA A 687 1.57 -21.31 15.33
C ALA A 687 1.15 -20.84 13.93
N SER A 688 2.02 -20.06 13.31
CA SER A 688 1.87 -19.65 11.91
C SER A 688 1.91 -20.86 10.98
N ASP A 689 1.22 -20.75 9.85
CA ASP A 689 1.17 -21.82 8.86
C ASP A 689 2.55 -22.04 8.23
N ARG A 690 3.35 -20.98 8.08
CA ARG A 690 4.74 -21.04 7.60
C ARG A 690 5.62 -21.90 8.51
N HIS A 691 5.57 -21.67 9.83
CA HIS A 691 6.41 -22.41 10.76
C HIS A 691 5.90 -23.84 10.96
N THR A 692 4.57 -24.04 10.96
CA THR A 692 3.98 -25.38 11.02
C THR A 692 4.41 -26.24 9.83
N ARG A 693 4.48 -25.66 8.62
CA ARG A 693 5.00 -26.35 7.42
C ARG A 693 6.49 -26.69 7.52
N LEU A 694 7.28 -25.93 8.28
CA LEU A 694 8.73 -26.12 8.44
C LEU A 694 9.11 -26.98 9.65
N LEU A 695 8.14 -27.51 10.41
CA LEU A 695 8.38 -28.47 11.48
C LEU A 695 9.22 -29.70 11.07
N PRO A 696 9.11 -30.26 9.85
CA PRO A 696 10.00 -31.34 9.41
C PRO A 696 11.49 -30.96 9.46
N VAL A 697 11.83 -29.72 9.13
CA VAL A 697 13.21 -29.23 9.17
C VAL A 697 13.74 -29.22 10.60
N ALA A 698 12.91 -28.76 11.56
CA ALA A 698 13.26 -28.79 12.97
C ALA A 698 13.42 -30.23 13.48
N PHE A 699 12.48 -31.13 13.16
CA PHE A 699 12.53 -32.53 13.58
C PHE A 699 13.83 -33.23 13.16
N TYR A 700 14.22 -33.10 11.88
CA TYR A 700 15.45 -33.73 11.39
C TYR A 700 16.73 -33.05 11.87
N SER A 701 16.65 -31.81 12.36
CA SER A 701 17.76 -31.17 13.04
C SER A 701 18.04 -31.81 14.41
N LEU A 702 17.05 -32.46 15.04
CA LEU A 702 17.19 -33.14 16.34
C LEU A 702 17.76 -34.56 16.26
N THR A 703 18.09 -35.06 15.07
CA THR A 703 18.63 -36.41 14.86
C THR A 703 19.78 -36.82 15.80
N PRO A 704 20.69 -35.92 16.26
CA PRO A 704 21.74 -36.32 17.20
C PRO A 704 21.25 -36.90 18.53
N CYS A 705 20.02 -36.58 18.96
CA CYS A 705 19.43 -37.10 20.21
C CYS A 705 18.67 -38.42 20.04
N PHE A 706 18.43 -38.89 18.81
CA PHE A 706 17.63 -40.09 18.59
C PHE A 706 18.47 -41.36 18.80
N HIS A 707 18.51 -41.84 20.04
CA HIS A 707 19.20 -43.08 20.41
C HIS A 707 18.30 -44.33 20.27
N ARG A 708 18.93 -45.51 20.21
CA ARG A 708 18.24 -46.79 19.98
C ARG A 708 17.14 -47.10 21.00
N GLU A 709 17.33 -46.70 22.25
CA GLU A 709 16.37 -46.91 23.33
C GLU A 709 15.07 -46.10 23.12
N LEU A 710 15.18 -44.88 22.60
CA LEU A 710 14.03 -44.04 22.25
C LEU A 710 13.19 -44.67 21.13
N LEU A 711 13.86 -45.16 20.08
CA LEU A 711 13.22 -45.78 18.92
C LEU A 711 12.42 -47.04 19.31
N GLN A 712 12.85 -47.75 20.35
CA GLN A 712 12.17 -48.93 20.87
C GLN A 712 10.98 -48.59 21.78
N ARG A 713 11.05 -47.46 22.47
CA ARG A 713 10.07 -47.04 23.47
C ARG A 713 8.85 -46.31 22.87
N GLU A 714 9.06 -45.48 21.84
CA GLU A 714 8.01 -44.64 21.26
C GLU A 714 7.34 -45.30 20.05
N LEU A 715 6.17 -45.91 20.26
CA LEU A 715 5.42 -46.64 19.23
C LEU A 715 5.04 -45.78 18.02
N THR A 716 4.75 -44.49 18.22
CA THR A 716 4.33 -43.55 17.16
C THR A 716 5.50 -42.94 16.38
N PHE A 717 6.74 -43.09 16.85
CA PHE A 717 7.91 -42.41 16.29
C PHE A 717 8.09 -42.67 14.80
N LEU A 718 8.06 -43.94 14.37
CA LEU A 718 8.31 -44.31 12.98
C LEU A 718 7.26 -43.72 12.04
N SER A 719 5.98 -43.77 12.42
CA SER A 719 4.87 -43.20 11.63
C SER A 719 5.00 -41.69 11.45
N VAL A 720 5.37 -40.97 12.53
CA VAL A 720 5.61 -39.53 12.51
C VAL A 720 6.82 -39.18 11.64
N ALA A 721 7.93 -39.89 11.83
CA ALA A 721 9.16 -39.63 11.10
C ALA A 721 8.97 -39.83 9.59
N LEU A 722 8.26 -40.87 9.16
CA LEU A 722 7.93 -41.07 7.74
C LEU A 722 7.01 -39.96 7.20
N GLN A 723 5.99 -39.56 7.97
CA GLN A 723 5.10 -38.47 7.56
C GLN A 723 5.85 -37.15 7.38
N LEU A 724 6.75 -36.80 8.31
CA LEU A 724 7.57 -35.60 8.22
C LEU A 724 8.57 -35.67 7.06
N TYR A 725 9.11 -36.84 6.74
CA TYR A 725 9.95 -37.02 5.55
C TYR A 725 9.20 -36.71 4.25
N ILE A 726 7.96 -37.20 4.13
CA ILE A 726 7.12 -36.94 2.97
C ILE A 726 6.84 -35.43 2.85
N GLN A 727 6.52 -34.78 3.96
CA GLN A 727 6.31 -33.33 3.98
C GLN A 727 7.59 -32.56 3.60
N LEU A 728 8.76 -33.00 4.08
CA LEU A 728 10.05 -32.42 3.72
C LEU A 728 10.33 -32.55 2.22
N LEU A 729 10.04 -33.70 1.62
CA LEU A 729 10.16 -33.91 0.16
C LEU A 729 9.19 -33.01 -0.61
N GLN A 730 7.94 -32.88 -0.17
CA GLN A 730 6.94 -32.01 -0.80
C GLN A 730 7.38 -30.54 -0.83
N LEU A 731 7.97 -30.04 0.27
CA LEU A 731 8.51 -28.67 0.32
C LEU A 731 9.54 -28.42 -0.79
N PHE A 732 10.39 -29.41 -1.07
CA PHE A 732 11.44 -29.32 -2.08
C PHE A 732 10.89 -29.46 -3.51
N VAL A 733 9.99 -30.42 -3.76
CA VAL A 733 9.39 -30.67 -5.08
C VAL A 733 8.51 -29.51 -5.54
N GLU A 734 7.81 -28.85 -4.61
CA GLU A 734 6.95 -27.69 -4.92
C GLU A 734 7.73 -26.40 -5.23
N GLY A 735 9.07 -26.41 -5.20
CA GLY A 735 9.90 -25.23 -5.49
C GLY A 735 9.73 -24.08 -4.50
N LYS A 736 9.12 -24.34 -3.32
CA LYS A 736 8.97 -23.37 -2.23
C LYS A 736 10.31 -23.26 -1.52
N VAL A 737 11.16 -22.38 -2.05
CA VAL A 737 12.54 -22.14 -1.62
C VAL A 737 12.66 -22.13 -0.09
N LEU A 738 13.34 -23.14 0.45
CA LEU A 738 13.85 -23.11 1.83
C LEU A 738 14.73 -21.85 1.95
N PRO A 739 14.59 -21.04 3.01
CA PRO A 739 15.36 -19.81 3.13
C PRO A 739 16.85 -20.15 3.09
N GLN A 740 17.52 -19.73 2.02
CA GLN A 740 18.97 -19.79 1.91
C GLN A 740 19.53 -18.63 2.74
N SER A 741 20.45 -18.94 3.64
CA SER A 741 21.23 -17.95 4.37
C SER A 741 22.19 -17.26 3.40
N ASP A 742 22.21 -15.92 3.37
CA ASP A 742 23.24 -15.13 2.66
C ASP A 742 24.64 -15.26 3.31
N GLN A 743 24.75 -15.96 4.44
CA GLN A 743 26.02 -16.26 5.09
C GLN A 743 26.40 -17.72 4.85
N ASP A 744 27.52 -17.85 4.14
CA ASP A 744 28.26 -19.06 3.74
C ASP A 744 27.51 -20.09 2.87
N PRO A 745 27.79 -20.14 1.55
CA PRO A 745 27.23 -21.15 0.63
C PRO A 745 27.69 -22.58 0.92
N THR A 746 28.48 -22.79 1.97
CA THR A 746 29.06 -24.08 2.39
C THR A 746 28.38 -24.71 3.60
N GLU A 747 27.50 -24.02 4.33
CA GLU A 747 26.89 -24.56 5.56
C GLU A 747 25.40 -24.93 5.40
N HIS A 748 25.16 -26.02 4.66
CA HIS A 748 23.91 -26.80 4.61
C HIS A 748 23.05 -26.55 3.37
N ASP A 749 23.40 -27.28 2.31
CA ASP A 749 22.51 -27.48 1.16
C ASP A 749 21.21 -28.18 1.63
N PRO A 750 20.02 -27.69 1.28
CA PRO A 750 18.76 -28.38 1.59
C PRO A 750 18.73 -29.86 1.11
N LEU A 751 19.51 -30.21 0.08
CA LEU A 751 19.71 -31.61 -0.33
C LEU A 751 20.46 -32.45 0.71
N GLU A 752 21.38 -31.86 1.48
CA GLU A 752 22.08 -32.55 2.57
C GLU A 752 21.12 -32.96 3.67
N LEU A 753 20.19 -32.08 4.06
CA LEU A 753 19.19 -32.38 5.09
C LEU A 753 18.23 -33.50 4.65
N ILE A 754 17.79 -33.50 3.39
CA ILE A 754 16.96 -34.59 2.82
C ILE A 754 17.75 -35.91 2.79
N SER A 755 19.01 -35.86 2.36
CA SER A 755 19.85 -37.05 2.28
C SER A 755 20.20 -37.60 3.68
N GLY A 756 20.38 -36.73 4.66
CA GLY A 756 20.61 -37.04 6.07
C GLY A 756 19.37 -37.66 6.70
N ALA A 757 18.20 -37.07 6.49
CA ALA A 757 16.91 -37.61 6.92
C ALA A 757 16.66 -39.02 6.36
N ARG A 758 16.95 -39.24 5.08
CA ARG A 758 16.84 -40.56 4.43
C ARG A 758 17.77 -41.59 5.08
N ARG A 759 19.05 -41.24 5.27
CA ARG A 759 20.04 -42.11 5.91
C ARG A 759 19.64 -42.47 7.33
N PHE A 760 19.16 -41.49 8.11
CA PHE A 760 18.66 -41.71 9.46
C PHE A 760 17.48 -42.69 9.48
N LEU A 761 16.46 -42.47 8.65
CA LEU A 761 15.28 -43.34 8.59
C LEU A 761 15.63 -44.79 8.24
N LEU A 762 16.50 -45.01 7.25
CA LEU A 762 16.96 -46.34 6.87
C LEU A 762 17.68 -47.06 8.01
N GLY A 763 18.41 -46.31 8.87
CA GLY A 763 19.04 -46.85 10.07
C GLY A 763 18.08 -47.06 11.25
N ALA A 764 17.02 -46.25 11.36
CA ALA A 764 16.06 -46.31 12.46
C ALA A 764 15.00 -47.42 12.31
N ILE A 765 14.55 -47.71 11.08
CA ILE A 765 13.51 -48.72 10.77
C ILE A 765 13.79 -50.09 11.42
N PRO A 766 15.00 -50.68 11.32
CA PRO A 766 15.30 -52.00 11.90
C PRO A 766 15.27 -52.05 13.43
N HIS A 767 15.24 -50.88 14.09
CA HIS A 767 15.28 -50.76 15.55
C HIS A 767 13.92 -50.43 16.16
N CYS A 768 12.91 -50.12 15.34
CA CYS A 768 11.55 -49.84 15.80
C CYS A 768 10.78 -51.14 16.10
N PRO A 769 9.88 -51.15 17.09
CA PRO A 769 9.10 -52.35 17.42
C PRO A 769 8.12 -52.72 16.31
N ALA A 770 7.81 -54.01 16.16
CA ALA A 770 6.89 -54.52 15.12
C ALA A 770 5.51 -53.84 15.14
N GLN A 771 5.06 -53.40 16.32
CA GLN A 771 3.79 -52.69 16.52
C GLN A 771 3.75 -51.30 15.86
N SER A 772 4.91 -50.66 15.66
CA SER A 772 5.02 -49.36 14.97
C SER A 772 4.70 -49.45 13.48
N PHE A 773 4.76 -50.65 12.89
CA PHE A 773 4.46 -50.89 11.48
C PHE A 773 2.97 -51.10 11.19
N GLY A 774 2.13 -51.31 12.22
CA GLY A 774 0.70 -51.54 12.02
C GLY A 774 -0.09 -50.30 11.57
N ASN A 775 0.50 -49.10 11.70
CA ASN A 775 -0.10 -47.80 11.37
C ASN A 775 0.56 -47.12 10.15
N ILE A 776 1.48 -47.79 9.47
CA ILE A 776 2.20 -47.34 8.26
C ILE A 776 1.62 -48.09 7.07
#